data_AF-A0A498NGL1-F1
#
_entry.id   AF-A0A498NGL1-F1
#
_cell.length_a   1.000
_cell.length_b   1.000
_cell.length_c   1.000
_cell.angle_alpha   90.00
_cell.angle_beta   90.00
_cell.angle_gamma   90.00
#
_symmetry.space_group_name_H-M   'P 1'
#
loop_
_entity.id
_entity.type
_entity.pdbx_description
1 polymer ?
#
loop_
_entity_poly.entity_id
_entity_poly.type
_entity_poly.pdbx_seq_one_letter_code
_entity_poly.pdbx_strand_id
1 'polypeptide(L)'
;MDLILRLRSEMQNRHSYDKIFQKIWGASVVLCPHGVVYSLKFNLRAESPRDFVDLLLSWQHLPNVTIYDFARGLATHANFRVPSSLPFQPYEGRLADSTLENINKAKQGKLKVSLPWLIEKIDNPSSECHPITGSSKHYVLYDKLHESNTKDPKDVLRKISLVPELQEVCGPQCEEVTNCKNITACRTSWSLSYHSAQKELLNYILDIERPGNELIVRTATACLTRADFWTLGLNRDMESTGFPGQPYGNDCGVFMLMSALYIVLDAPFDYTILDMAELRKWWCVMLMENFGLERHGKLFAHYTEESKAFMRGDQQPVFRLRKRRFEEISQEEPFHVQVDETSLTLEFAPEKLVVQSPRKVRVMSDLKTASQWCMENSGDLLGSIQLPRILCMEDEEAAEALDRFFSAEFIKDDLVSFMNNQKQQKPTLTGQRFKTRKRDEKERFAPTQFQESIVQGLNQTGTDLEAVAKFLDSSGAKLDYRRYAETLFDILVAGGMLAPGGALSDDMTRTNFCLFTAQEDVKTMKAYAQVFNKLIRRYKYLEKGFEEEIKKLLLFLKGFSESERNKLAMLAGILLANGSLPASILSSLFNDNLVKEGVSPAFAVKLFKSWINEKDINSVAASLRKVGMDNRLMELFPVNKRSHEHFSKYFTDAGLKELSDFARNQQSLGARKELQKELQEQMSQGVSFKEIIAYGKEEMKKSSISEQLMIGIMWTSVMSSVEWNKKEELVTEQAIKHLKQHSPLLKAFSTQGLSELTLLLRVQEYCYDNIHFMKAFQKIVLLLYKVDVLSEEAVLKWYTEAHLAKGKSVFLEQMKKFVEWLKNAEEESESEEETD
;
A
#
# COMPACT_ATOMS: atom_id res chain seq x y z
N MET A 1 -12.89 -16.76 -6.62
CA MET A 1 -13.13 -15.42 -6.02
C MET A 1 -12.47 -15.29 -4.65
N ASP A 2 -12.94 -16.01 -3.62
CA ASP A 2 -12.58 -15.74 -2.22
C ASP A 2 -11.07 -15.83 -1.89
N LEU A 3 -10.33 -16.82 -2.45
CA LEU A 3 -8.88 -16.94 -2.26
C LEU A 3 -8.09 -15.72 -2.79
N ILE A 4 -8.53 -15.14 -3.91
CA ILE A 4 -7.87 -13.99 -4.55
C ILE A 4 -8.17 -12.71 -3.75
N LEU A 5 -9.38 -12.58 -3.19
CA LEU A 5 -9.73 -11.47 -2.31
C LEU A 5 -8.98 -11.53 -0.98
N ARG A 6 -8.78 -12.73 -0.40
CA ARG A 6 -7.93 -12.92 0.78
C ARG A 6 -6.45 -12.65 0.48
N LEU A 7 -5.91 -13.10 -0.65
CA LEU A 7 -4.55 -12.72 -1.07
C LEU A 7 -4.42 -11.20 -1.20
N ARG A 8 -5.39 -10.53 -1.85
CA ARG A 8 -5.40 -9.07 -2.00
C ARG A 8 -5.47 -8.34 -0.66
N SER A 9 -6.21 -8.88 0.32
CA SER A 9 -6.29 -8.37 1.69
C SER A 9 -4.95 -8.50 2.44
N GLU A 10 -4.29 -9.66 2.37
CA GLU A 10 -2.99 -9.89 3.01
C GLU A 10 -1.86 -9.08 2.34
N MET A 11 -1.91 -8.89 1.02
CA MET A 11 -0.94 -8.11 0.24
C MET A 11 -1.00 -6.60 0.51
N GLN A 12 -2.07 -6.07 1.11
CA GLN A 12 -2.17 -4.64 1.46
C GLN A 12 -1.31 -4.25 2.67
N ASN A 13 -0.92 -5.20 3.53
CA ASN A 13 -0.08 -4.90 4.67
C ASN A 13 1.40 -4.99 4.29
N ARG A 14 2.03 -3.84 4.06
CA ARG A 14 3.46 -3.71 3.67
C ARG A 14 4.43 -4.40 4.64
N HIS A 15 4.06 -4.57 5.92
CA HIS A 15 4.89 -5.26 6.90
C HIS A 15 4.69 -6.79 6.88
N SER A 16 3.48 -7.27 6.55
CA SER A 16 3.24 -8.68 6.23
C SER A 16 3.90 -9.08 4.91
N TYR A 17 3.88 -8.20 3.90
CA TYR A 17 4.60 -8.37 2.63
C TYR A 17 6.08 -8.66 2.89
N ASP A 18 6.80 -7.78 3.58
CA ASP A 18 8.22 -8.00 3.90
C ASP A 18 8.46 -9.27 4.74
N LYS A 19 7.61 -9.57 5.74
CA LYS A 19 7.76 -10.76 6.60
C LYS A 19 7.41 -12.08 5.91
N ILE A 20 6.50 -12.10 4.94
CA ILE A 20 6.14 -13.30 4.16
C ILE A 20 7.17 -13.51 3.05
N PHE A 21 7.61 -12.44 2.38
CA PHE A 21 8.66 -12.49 1.36
C PHE A 21 10.05 -12.86 1.96
N GLN A 22 10.32 -12.50 3.22
CA GLN A 22 11.50 -13.00 3.95
C GLN A 22 11.41 -14.47 4.38
N LYS A 23 10.19 -15.05 4.45
CA LYS A 23 9.96 -16.45 4.87
C LYS A 23 9.80 -17.42 3.69
N ILE A 24 9.42 -16.93 2.51
CA ILE A 24 9.31 -17.72 1.28
C ILE A 24 10.51 -17.40 0.38
N TRP A 25 11.49 -18.30 0.40
CA TRP A 25 12.52 -18.52 -0.62
C TRP A 25 13.02 -17.31 -1.44
N GLY A 26 14.29 -16.94 -1.21
CA GLY A 26 15.08 -16.37 -2.31
C GLY A 26 15.17 -17.38 -3.45
N ALA A 27 15.15 -16.93 -4.69
CA ALA A 27 15.24 -17.81 -5.85
C ALA A 27 16.33 -17.30 -6.79
N SER A 28 17.36 -18.12 -7.03
CA SER A 28 18.34 -17.83 -8.07
C SER A 28 17.70 -18.10 -9.42
N VAL A 29 17.84 -17.15 -10.34
CA VAL A 29 17.23 -17.23 -11.69
C VAL A 29 18.29 -16.91 -12.73
N VAL A 30 18.55 -17.85 -13.64
CA VAL A 30 19.30 -17.55 -14.87
C VAL A 30 18.29 -17.23 -15.95
N LEU A 31 18.37 -16.01 -16.46
CA LEU A 31 17.52 -15.47 -17.52
C LEU A 31 18.38 -14.81 -18.60
N CYS A 32 17.95 -14.89 -19.86
CA CYS A 32 18.58 -14.13 -20.93
C CYS A 32 18.06 -12.67 -20.95
N PRO A 33 18.67 -11.77 -21.74
CA PRO A 33 18.17 -10.40 -21.91
C PRO A 33 16.69 -10.31 -22.31
N HIS A 34 16.17 -11.29 -23.07
CA HIS A 34 14.77 -11.39 -23.47
C HIS A 34 13.82 -11.88 -22.35
N GLY A 35 14.28 -11.98 -21.10
CA GLY A 35 13.46 -12.34 -19.93
C GLY A 35 13.07 -13.82 -19.81
N VAL A 36 13.45 -14.67 -20.79
CA VAL A 36 13.25 -16.12 -20.74
C VAL A 36 14.05 -16.71 -19.58
N VAL A 37 13.37 -17.44 -18.69
CA VAL A 37 14.00 -18.16 -17.57
C VAL A 37 14.50 -19.51 -18.06
N TYR A 38 15.82 -19.65 -18.12
CA TYR A 38 16.48 -20.91 -18.51
C TYR A 38 16.79 -21.79 -17.30
N SER A 39 16.92 -21.21 -16.11
CA SER A 39 17.09 -21.98 -14.87
C SER A 39 16.55 -21.25 -13.65
N LEU A 40 16.00 -22.02 -12.72
CA LEU A 40 15.39 -21.54 -11.48
C LEU A 40 15.80 -22.46 -10.33
N LYS A 41 16.35 -21.90 -9.25
CA LYS A 41 16.69 -22.62 -8.03
C LYS A 41 16.03 -21.96 -6.83
N PHE A 42 15.13 -22.68 -6.17
CA PHE A 42 14.49 -22.24 -4.93
C PHE A 42 15.46 -22.42 -3.75
N ASN A 43 15.90 -21.32 -3.13
CA ASN A 43 16.92 -21.32 -2.09
C ASN A 43 16.29 -21.19 -0.69
N LEU A 44 16.44 -22.22 0.15
CA LEU A 44 16.02 -22.24 1.57
C LEU A 44 16.64 -21.15 2.47
N ARG A 45 17.55 -20.34 1.93
CA ARG A 45 18.21 -19.20 2.57
C ARG A 45 18.36 -18.07 1.55
N ALA A 46 18.77 -16.88 2.01
CA ALA A 46 19.10 -15.77 1.12
C ALA A 46 20.10 -16.21 0.04
N GLU A 47 19.84 -15.78 -1.20
CA GLU A 47 20.67 -16.09 -2.36
C GLU A 47 22.12 -15.65 -2.17
N SER A 48 23.04 -16.42 -2.75
CA SER A 48 24.46 -16.10 -2.78
C SER A 48 25.07 -16.47 -4.14
N PRO A 49 26.29 -15.98 -4.47
CA PRO A 49 26.98 -16.39 -5.69
C PRO A 49 27.19 -17.91 -5.80
N ARG A 50 27.15 -18.64 -4.68
CA ARG A 50 27.16 -20.10 -4.68
C ARG A 50 25.95 -20.67 -5.42
N ASP A 51 24.77 -20.14 -5.17
CA ASP A 51 23.52 -20.65 -5.70
C ASP A 51 23.38 -20.38 -7.20
N PHE A 52 23.87 -19.22 -7.65
CA PHE A 52 23.97 -18.89 -9.07
C PHE A 52 25.04 -19.72 -9.81
N VAL A 53 26.19 -19.99 -9.18
CA VAL A 53 27.19 -20.94 -9.73
C VAL A 53 26.63 -22.36 -9.83
N ASP A 54 25.79 -22.80 -8.89
CA ASP A 54 25.16 -24.13 -8.97
C ASP A 54 24.27 -24.25 -10.22
N LEU A 55 23.55 -23.19 -10.59
CA LEU A 55 22.77 -23.12 -11.83
C LEU A 55 23.65 -23.08 -13.07
N LEU A 56 24.70 -22.25 -13.08
CA LEU A 56 25.59 -22.15 -14.23
C LEU A 56 26.34 -23.46 -14.53
N LEU A 57 26.70 -24.22 -13.49
CA LEU A 57 27.36 -25.52 -13.63
C LEU A 57 26.37 -26.67 -13.93
N SER A 58 25.06 -26.44 -13.89
CA SER A 58 24.06 -27.42 -14.37
C SER A 58 23.80 -27.33 -15.87
N TRP A 59 24.39 -26.36 -16.58
CA TRP A 59 24.26 -26.22 -18.03
C TRP A 59 25.31 -27.09 -18.72
N GLN A 60 24.91 -27.78 -19.79
CA GLN A 60 25.82 -28.54 -20.65
C GLN A 60 26.89 -27.65 -21.29
N HIS A 61 26.54 -26.40 -21.60
CA HIS A 61 27.46 -25.37 -22.09
C HIS A 61 27.24 -24.08 -21.32
N LEU A 62 28.30 -23.54 -20.71
CA LEU A 62 28.26 -22.29 -19.96
C LEU A 62 28.08 -21.09 -20.92
N PRO A 63 27.27 -20.06 -20.59
CA PRO A 63 27.19 -18.84 -21.40
C PRO A 63 28.55 -18.15 -21.55
N ASN A 64 28.86 -17.64 -22.75
CA ASN A 64 30.09 -16.88 -23.01
C ASN A 64 30.12 -15.50 -22.34
N VAL A 65 28.97 -14.95 -21.98
CA VAL A 65 28.84 -13.74 -21.16
C VAL A 65 27.78 -14.00 -20.10
N THR A 66 28.10 -13.73 -18.84
CA THR A 66 27.16 -13.77 -17.72
C THR A 66 27.15 -12.39 -17.04
N ILE A 67 25.96 -11.85 -16.78
CA ILE A 67 25.77 -10.58 -16.09
C ILE A 67 25.27 -10.87 -14.67
N TYR A 68 25.91 -10.28 -13.65
CA TYR A 68 25.59 -10.56 -12.25
C TYR A 68 25.94 -9.39 -11.31
N ASP A 69 25.13 -9.18 -10.27
CA ASP A 69 25.22 -8.06 -9.31
C ASP A 69 26.56 -8.05 -8.55
N PHE A 70 27.09 -9.23 -8.22
CA PHE A 70 28.40 -9.44 -7.62
C PHE A 70 29.34 -10.25 -8.53
N ALA A 71 29.44 -9.81 -9.80
CA ALA A 71 30.25 -10.41 -10.87
C ALA A 71 31.62 -10.96 -10.39
N ARG A 72 32.41 -10.18 -9.67
CA ARG A 72 33.71 -10.65 -9.14
C ARG A 72 33.59 -11.88 -8.24
N GLY A 73 32.64 -11.86 -7.29
CA GLY A 73 32.41 -12.97 -6.38
C GLY A 73 31.96 -14.24 -7.11
N LEU A 74 31.10 -14.09 -8.13
CA LEU A 74 30.68 -15.18 -9.00
C LEU A 74 31.87 -15.81 -9.74
N ALA A 75 32.71 -14.99 -10.38
CA ALA A 75 33.86 -15.46 -11.13
C ALA A 75 34.90 -16.18 -10.25
N THR A 76 35.22 -15.61 -9.08
CA THR A 76 36.13 -16.24 -8.11
C THR A 76 35.56 -17.56 -7.59
N HIS A 77 34.26 -17.61 -7.27
CA HIS A 77 33.63 -18.81 -6.71
C HIS A 77 33.47 -19.94 -7.74
N ALA A 78 33.17 -19.63 -9.00
CA ALA A 78 33.14 -20.60 -10.09
C ALA A 78 34.53 -21.18 -10.39
N ASN A 79 35.52 -20.30 -10.60
CA ASN A 79 36.90 -20.71 -10.91
C ASN A 79 37.55 -21.51 -9.75
N PHE A 80 37.18 -21.24 -8.50
CA PHE A 80 37.64 -22.03 -7.36
C PHE A 80 37.04 -23.46 -7.33
N ARG A 81 35.81 -23.65 -7.82
CA ARG A 81 35.16 -24.98 -7.80
C ARG A 81 35.62 -25.91 -8.92
N VAL A 82 36.01 -25.37 -10.07
CA VAL A 82 36.47 -26.15 -11.22
C VAL A 82 37.89 -25.72 -11.58
N PRO A 83 38.90 -26.01 -10.73
CA PRO A 83 40.27 -25.55 -10.93
C PRO A 83 40.98 -26.22 -12.12
N SER A 84 40.46 -27.35 -12.61
CA SER A 84 40.99 -28.10 -13.76
C SER A 84 40.53 -27.56 -15.12
N SER A 85 39.44 -26.79 -15.16
CA SER A 85 38.96 -26.08 -16.36
C SER A 85 38.21 -24.84 -15.90
N LEU A 86 38.88 -23.69 -15.99
CA LEU A 86 38.41 -22.44 -15.38
C LEU A 86 37.14 -21.93 -16.10
N PRO A 87 35.97 -21.91 -15.45
CA PRO A 87 34.71 -21.55 -16.11
C PRO A 87 34.71 -20.11 -16.67
N PHE A 88 35.45 -19.18 -16.06
CA PHE A 88 35.56 -17.79 -16.53
C PHE A 88 37.00 -17.43 -16.90
N GLN A 89 37.25 -17.39 -18.21
CA GLN A 89 38.56 -17.13 -18.84
C GLN A 89 38.38 -16.44 -20.21
N PRO A 90 39.32 -15.60 -20.67
CA PRO A 90 40.58 -15.21 -20.01
C PRO A 90 40.38 -14.25 -18.83
N TYR A 91 41.49 -13.93 -18.13
CA TYR A 91 41.56 -12.89 -17.10
C TYR A 91 40.51 -12.98 -15.97
N GLU A 92 40.19 -14.19 -15.50
CA GLU A 92 39.14 -14.44 -14.50
C GLU A 92 37.76 -13.91 -14.94
N GLY A 93 37.48 -13.93 -16.24
CA GLY A 93 36.26 -13.41 -16.85
C GLY A 93 36.18 -11.88 -16.98
N ARG A 94 37.32 -11.16 -16.86
CA ARG A 94 37.40 -9.73 -17.22
C ARG A 94 37.62 -9.57 -18.73
N LEU A 95 37.11 -8.48 -19.29
CA LEU A 95 37.22 -8.19 -20.73
C LEU A 95 38.65 -7.92 -21.20
N ALA A 96 39.53 -7.47 -20.31
CA ALA A 96 40.95 -7.26 -20.57
C ALA A 96 41.80 -7.60 -19.34
N ASP A 97 43.11 -7.73 -19.53
CA ASP A 97 44.04 -7.91 -18.42
C ASP A 97 44.10 -6.67 -17.50
N SER A 98 44.34 -6.91 -16.21
CA SER A 98 44.32 -5.92 -15.13
C SER A 98 45.55 -5.01 -15.06
N THR A 99 46.14 -4.67 -16.21
CA THR A 99 47.25 -3.72 -16.31
C THR A 99 46.78 -2.31 -15.93
N LEU A 100 47.70 -1.50 -15.39
CA LEU A 100 47.38 -0.12 -14.99
C LEU A 100 46.91 0.73 -16.19
N GLU A 101 47.46 0.47 -17.38
CA GLU A 101 47.06 1.09 -18.63
C GLU A 101 45.61 0.75 -19.01
N ASN A 102 45.23 -0.52 -19.00
CA ASN A 102 43.86 -0.95 -19.32
C ASN A 102 42.85 -0.40 -18.32
N ILE A 103 43.17 -0.43 -17.02
CA ILE A 103 42.32 0.15 -15.96
C ILE A 103 42.13 1.66 -16.18
N ASN A 104 43.18 2.38 -16.55
CA ASN A 104 43.09 3.82 -16.81
C ASN A 104 42.33 4.15 -18.10
N LYS A 105 42.56 3.40 -19.21
CA LYS A 105 41.79 3.53 -20.45
C LYS A 105 40.30 3.24 -20.23
N ALA A 106 39.96 2.20 -19.46
CA ALA A 106 38.59 1.85 -19.12
C ALA A 106 37.92 2.91 -18.23
N LYS A 107 38.60 3.44 -17.20
CA LYS A 107 38.09 4.55 -16.38
C LYS A 107 37.83 5.83 -17.19
N GLN A 108 38.61 6.07 -18.24
CA GLN A 108 38.43 7.20 -19.16
C GLN A 108 37.42 6.93 -20.30
N GLY A 109 36.76 5.76 -20.33
CA GLY A 109 35.85 5.36 -21.42
C GLY A 109 36.52 5.08 -22.77
N LYS A 110 37.86 5.06 -22.81
CA LYS A 110 38.70 4.90 -24.02
C LYS A 110 39.05 3.45 -24.35
N LEU A 111 38.77 2.51 -23.45
CA LEU A 111 38.92 1.08 -23.74
C LEU A 111 37.59 0.56 -24.32
N LYS A 112 37.67 -0.11 -25.47
CA LYS A 112 36.58 -0.90 -26.05
C LYS A 112 37.11 -2.29 -26.38
N VAL A 113 36.31 -3.31 -26.11
CA VAL A 113 36.64 -4.72 -26.30
C VAL A 113 35.56 -5.33 -27.18
N SER A 114 35.86 -5.49 -28.46
CA SER A 114 34.94 -6.06 -29.45
C SER A 114 34.78 -7.57 -29.23
N LEU A 115 33.53 -8.03 -29.14
CA LEU A 115 33.13 -9.44 -29.04
C LEU A 115 32.23 -9.81 -30.24
N PRO A 116 32.78 -9.93 -31.47
CA PRO A 116 31.99 -10.08 -32.70
C PRO A 116 31.17 -11.38 -32.75
N TRP A 117 31.59 -12.40 -32.01
CA TRP A 117 30.88 -13.69 -31.86
C TRP A 117 29.53 -13.60 -31.11
N LEU A 118 29.17 -12.41 -30.61
CA LEU A 118 27.81 -12.12 -30.14
C LEU A 118 26.84 -11.80 -31.29
N ILE A 119 27.36 -11.45 -32.48
CA ILE A 119 26.57 -11.07 -33.66
C ILE A 119 26.62 -12.20 -34.70
N GLU A 120 27.82 -12.68 -35.02
CA GLU A 120 28.02 -13.77 -36.00
C GLU A 120 28.85 -14.90 -35.41
N LYS A 121 28.37 -16.14 -35.50
CA LYS A 121 29.09 -17.32 -35.00
C LYS A 121 30.46 -17.45 -35.68
N ILE A 122 31.51 -17.68 -34.88
CA ILE A 122 32.84 -18.01 -35.41
C ILE A 122 32.93 -19.51 -35.70
N ASP A 123 33.33 -19.89 -36.91
CA ASP A 123 33.65 -21.28 -37.23
C ASP A 123 35.01 -21.66 -36.63
N ASN A 124 34.97 -22.37 -35.50
CA ASN A 124 36.15 -22.77 -34.74
C ASN A 124 36.05 -24.28 -34.39
N PRO A 125 36.96 -25.14 -34.89
CA PRO A 125 36.82 -26.61 -34.81
C PRO A 125 37.17 -27.23 -33.43
N SER A 126 37.26 -26.43 -32.36
CA SER A 126 37.60 -26.94 -31.01
C SER A 126 36.35 -27.40 -30.23
N SER A 127 36.44 -28.58 -29.60
CA SER A 127 35.38 -29.17 -28.77
C SER A 127 35.07 -28.41 -27.47
N GLU A 128 35.89 -27.43 -27.09
CA GLU A 128 35.68 -26.59 -25.90
C GLU A 128 34.92 -25.27 -26.21
N CYS A 129 34.54 -25.03 -27.47
CA CYS A 129 33.81 -23.83 -27.86
C CYS A 129 32.31 -23.96 -27.59
N HIS A 130 31.66 -22.87 -27.19
CA HIS A 130 30.21 -22.83 -27.02
C HIS A 130 29.50 -23.00 -28.38
N PRO A 131 28.54 -23.93 -28.53
CA PRO A 131 28.06 -24.39 -29.84
C PRO A 131 27.36 -23.32 -30.68
N ILE A 132 26.81 -22.27 -30.04
CA ILE A 132 26.09 -21.17 -30.70
C ILE A 132 27.04 -20.06 -31.17
N THR A 133 28.12 -19.76 -30.43
CA THR A 133 28.99 -18.60 -30.70
C THR A 133 30.33 -18.98 -31.35
N GLY A 134 30.78 -20.23 -31.18
CA GLY A 134 32.13 -20.67 -31.56
C GLY A 134 33.25 -20.12 -30.66
N SER A 135 32.90 -19.43 -29.58
CA SER A 135 33.85 -18.85 -28.63
C SER A 135 34.10 -19.80 -27.46
N SER A 136 35.37 -19.96 -27.08
CA SER A 136 35.82 -20.58 -25.83
C SER A 136 36.07 -19.56 -24.70
N LYS A 137 35.76 -18.28 -24.93
CA LYS A 137 35.92 -17.21 -23.94
C LYS A 137 34.63 -17.03 -23.15
N HIS A 138 34.76 -16.93 -21.83
CA HIS A 138 33.66 -16.80 -20.88
C HIS A 138 33.91 -15.63 -19.93
N TYR A 139 33.07 -14.60 -20.03
CA TYR A 139 33.19 -13.34 -19.30
C TYR A 139 32.08 -13.19 -18.26
N VAL A 140 32.41 -12.49 -17.17
CA VAL A 140 31.46 -12.13 -16.10
C VAL A 140 31.52 -10.64 -15.82
N LEU A 141 30.38 -9.99 -16.07
CA LEU A 141 30.19 -8.55 -16.10
C LEU A 141 29.19 -8.10 -15.02
N TYR A 142 29.32 -6.86 -14.56
CA TYR A 142 28.34 -6.24 -13.66
C TYR A 142 27.15 -5.71 -14.47
N ASP A 143 25.94 -5.80 -13.92
CA ASP A 143 24.82 -5.03 -14.46
C ASP A 143 25.01 -3.51 -14.22
N LYS A 144 24.32 -2.70 -15.02
CA LYS A 144 24.45 -1.22 -15.01
C LYS A 144 24.16 -0.58 -13.64
N LEU A 145 23.31 -1.18 -12.80
CA LEU A 145 22.96 -0.63 -11.48
C LEU A 145 24.08 -0.89 -10.46
N HIS A 146 24.78 -2.03 -10.57
CA HIS A 146 25.82 -2.43 -9.63
C HIS A 146 27.27 -2.08 -10.05
N GLU A 147 27.51 -1.62 -11.29
CA GLU A 147 28.83 -1.15 -11.74
C GLU A 147 29.47 -0.10 -10.79
N SER A 148 28.64 0.74 -10.15
CA SER A 148 29.06 1.83 -9.25
C SER A 148 29.44 1.38 -7.82
N ASN A 149 28.99 0.18 -7.40
CA ASN A 149 29.18 -0.33 -6.03
C ASN A 149 30.52 -1.08 -5.83
N THR A 150 31.37 -1.10 -6.85
CA THR A 150 32.62 -1.89 -6.89
C THR A 150 33.77 -1.19 -6.15
N LYS A 151 34.53 -1.95 -5.35
CA LYS A 151 35.53 -1.39 -4.40
C LYS A 151 37.00 -1.62 -4.74
N ASP A 152 37.34 -2.41 -5.76
CA ASP A 152 38.73 -2.49 -6.24
C ASP A 152 38.86 -2.10 -7.73
N PRO A 153 39.94 -1.39 -8.11
CA PRO A 153 40.09 -0.79 -9.43
C PRO A 153 39.96 -1.75 -10.62
N LYS A 154 40.18 -3.06 -10.45
CA LYS A 154 40.14 -4.06 -11.52
C LYS A 154 38.73 -4.31 -12.06
N ASP A 155 37.69 -4.05 -11.27
CA ASP A 155 36.30 -4.30 -11.68
C ASP A 155 35.81 -3.33 -12.77
N VAL A 156 36.53 -2.23 -13.03
CA VAL A 156 36.24 -1.38 -14.21
C VAL A 156 36.31 -2.17 -15.52
N LEU A 157 37.08 -3.27 -15.56
CA LEU A 157 37.23 -4.18 -16.70
C LEU A 157 36.12 -5.24 -16.79
N ARG A 158 35.08 -5.14 -15.95
CA ARG A 158 33.84 -5.95 -15.97
C ARG A 158 32.59 -5.12 -16.31
N LYS A 159 32.76 -3.88 -16.76
CA LYS A 159 31.65 -3.01 -17.17
C LYS A 159 31.10 -3.41 -18.53
N ILE A 160 29.77 -3.43 -18.68
CA ILE A 160 29.11 -3.74 -19.97
C ILE A 160 29.44 -2.67 -21.01
N SER A 161 29.59 -1.42 -20.57
CA SER A 161 29.95 -0.26 -21.41
C SER A 161 31.30 -0.36 -22.14
N LEU A 162 32.11 -1.39 -21.85
CA LEU A 162 33.36 -1.67 -22.59
C LEU A 162 33.15 -2.54 -23.84
N VAL A 163 32.03 -3.26 -23.98
CA VAL A 163 31.77 -4.13 -25.15
C VAL A 163 30.78 -3.45 -26.10
N PRO A 164 31.21 -2.94 -27.27
CA PRO A 164 30.31 -2.30 -28.23
C PRO A 164 29.09 -3.14 -28.61
N GLU A 165 29.26 -4.45 -28.77
CA GLU A 165 28.22 -5.40 -29.17
C GLU A 165 27.21 -5.71 -28.05
N LEU A 166 27.51 -5.32 -26.79
CA LEU A 166 26.57 -5.32 -25.66
C LEU A 166 26.06 -3.91 -25.34
N GLN A 167 26.41 -2.90 -26.15
CA GLN A 167 25.81 -1.57 -26.06
C GLN A 167 24.60 -1.50 -27.00
N GLU A 168 23.43 -1.54 -26.39
CA GLU A 168 22.11 -1.40 -27.02
C GLU A 168 22.02 -0.26 -28.05
N VAL A 169 21.34 -0.53 -29.17
CA VAL A 169 21.07 0.43 -30.26
C VAL A 169 20.03 1.50 -29.85
N CYS A 170 19.36 1.33 -28.70
CA CYS A 170 18.52 2.35 -28.04
C CYS A 170 19.29 2.96 -26.86
N GLY A 171 19.88 4.14 -27.07
CA GLY A 171 20.80 4.79 -26.13
C GLY A 171 20.14 5.79 -25.16
N PRO A 172 20.90 6.80 -24.67
CA PRO A 172 20.41 7.82 -23.74
C PRO A 172 19.13 8.53 -24.20
N GLN A 173 18.95 8.73 -25.50
CA GLN A 173 17.73 9.28 -26.10
C GLN A 173 16.46 8.50 -25.73
N CYS A 174 16.54 7.17 -25.62
CA CYS A 174 15.39 6.35 -25.21
C CYS A 174 15.09 6.55 -23.72
N GLU A 175 16.13 6.59 -22.87
CA GLU A 175 16.01 6.86 -21.43
C GLU A 175 15.53 8.30 -21.13
N GLU A 176 15.90 9.27 -21.95
CA GLU A 176 15.46 10.67 -21.89
C GLU A 176 13.96 10.81 -22.19
N VAL A 177 13.44 10.04 -23.16
CA VAL A 177 12.02 10.02 -23.53
C VAL A 177 11.13 9.27 -22.54
N THR A 178 11.61 8.19 -21.90
CA THR A 178 10.76 7.21 -21.18
C THR A 178 10.85 7.24 -19.65
N ASN A 179 11.90 7.83 -19.09
CA ASN A 179 12.15 7.81 -17.64
C ASN A 179 11.42 8.94 -16.92
N CYS A 180 10.53 8.61 -15.98
CA CYS A 180 9.76 9.59 -15.21
C CYS A 180 10.58 10.65 -14.46
N LYS A 181 11.88 10.44 -14.23
CA LYS A 181 12.79 11.43 -13.62
C LYS A 181 13.24 12.54 -14.58
N ASN A 182 13.10 12.31 -15.89
CA ASN A 182 13.52 13.23 -16.94
C ASN A 182 12.35 14.08 -17.48
N ILE A 183 11.12 13.84 -16.98
CA ILE A 183 9.94 14.62 -17.36
C ILE A 183 10.07 16.05 -16.82
N THR A 184 10.03 17.03 -17.71
CA THR A 184 9.83 18.45 -17.38
C THR A 184 8.66 19.01 -18.18
N ALA A 185 7.99 20.02 -17.64
CA ALA A 185 6.88 20.68 -18.32
C ALA A 185 7.40 21.71 -19.35
N CYS A 186 7.92 21.21 -20.47
CA CYS A 186 8.35 22.02 -21.60
C CYS A 186 8.26 21.24 -22.93
N ARG A 187 8.16 21.97 -24.04
CA ARG A 187 8.05 21.45 -25.41
C ARG A 187 9.12 20.42 -25.77
N THR A 188 10.35 20.65 -25.30
CA THR A 188 11.50 19.77 -25.60
C THR A 188 11.38 18.37 -24.99
N SER A 189 10.54 18.14 -23.97
CA SER A 189 10.39 16.80 -23.37
C SER A 189 9.55 15.84 -24.21
N TRP A 190 8.67 16.35 -25.08
CA TRP A 190 7.76 15.55 -25.90
C TRP A 190 7.96 15.72 -27.41
N SER A 191 8.76 16.71 -27.85
CA SER A 191 9.17 16.89 -29.25
C SER A 191 10.45 16.12 -29.62
N LEU A 192 10.91 15.18 -28.79
CA LEU A 192 12.09 14.35 -29.05
C LEU A 192 11.83 13.39 -30.22
N SER A 193 12.83 13.22 -31.08
CA SER A 193 12.68 12.34 -32.24
C SER A 193 12.59 10.87 -31.81
N TYR A 194 11.47 10.21 -32.12
CA TYR A 194 11.29 8.80 -31.80
C TYR A 194 12.29 7.92 -32.54
N HIS A 195 12.84 6.92 -31.83
CA HIS A 195 13.64 5.86 -32.41
C HIS A 195 12.81 5.08 -33.46
N SER A 196 13.46 4.51 -34.48
CA SER A 196 12.77 3.77 -35.57
C SER A 196 11.81 2.71 -35.02
N ALA A 197 12.28 1.97 -34.03
CA ALA A 197 11.53 0.93 -33.34
C ALA A 197 10.29 1.51 -32.61
N GLN A 198 10.43 2.61 -31.86
CA GLN A 198 9.29 3.29 -31.24
C GLN A 198 8.24 3.75 -32.26
N LYS A 199 8.67 4.16 -33.47
CA LYS A 199 7.75 4.50 -34.57
C LYS A 199 7.00 3.27 -35.09
N GLU A 200 7.65 2.12 -35.23
CA GLU A 200 7.00 0.86 -35.62
C GLU A 200 5.97 0.39 -34.58
N LEU A 201 6.30 0.49 -33.28
CA LEU A 201 5.36 0.19 -32.19
C LEU A 201 4.16 1.15 -32.17
N LEU A 202 4.40 2.46 -32.36
CA LEU A 202 3.33 3.45 -32.47
C LEU A 202 2.44 3.22 -33.69
N ASN A 203 3.03 2.86 -34.84
CA ASN A 203 2.28 2.48 -36.03
C ASN A 203 1.43 1.25 -35.77
N TYR A 204 1.95 0.23 -35.09
CA TYR A 204 1.17 -0.95 -34.71
C TYR A 204 0.03 -0.61 -33.74
N ILE A 205 0.27 0.16 -32.67
CA ILE A 205 -0.73 0.45 -31.62
C ILE A 205 -1.83 1.38 -32.15
N LEU A 206 -1.46 2.40 -32.91
CA LEU A 206 -2.39 3.40 -33.46
C LEU A 206 -2.98 3.02 -34.83
N ASP A 207 -2.73 1.80 -35.31
CA ASP A 207 -3.36 1.21 -36.51
C ASP A 207 -4.88 1.15 -36.33
N ILE A 208 -5.61 1.98 -37.07
CA ILE A 208 -7.08 2.09 -37.05
C ILE A 208 -7.80 1.05 -37.91
N GLU A 209 -7.07 0.27 -38.73
CA GLU A 209 -7.65 -0.82 -39.53
C GLU A 209 -7.80 -2.11 -38.71
N ARG A 210 -7.15 -2.17 -37.54
CA ARG A 210 -7.24 -3.29 -36.58
C ARG A 210 -8.40 -3.14 -35.59
N PRO A 211 -8.90 -4.24 -35.00
CA PRO A 211 -10.04 -4.18 -34.09
C PRO A 211 -9.76 -3.37 -32.82
N GLY A 212 -10.54 -2.30 -32.58
CA GLY A 212 -10.36 -1.43 -31.42
C GLY A 212 -10.53 -2.13 -30.06
N ASN A 213 -11.25 -3.25 -29.99
CA ASN A 213 -11.40 -4.04 -28.77
C ASN A 213 -10.25 -5.03 -28.50
N GLU A 214 -9.21 -5.06 -29.34
CA GLU A 214 -8.00 -5.82 -29.12
C GLU A 214 -7.30 -5.34 -27.84
N LEU A 215 -6.96 -6.25 -26.92
CA LEU A 215 -6.39 -5.89 -25.63
C LEU A 215 -4.87 -5.71 -25.76
N ILE A 216 -4.39 -4.49 -25.50
CA ILE A 216 -2.99 -4.07 -25.68
C ILE A 216 -2.23 -4.04 -24.36
N VAL A 217 -2.86 -3.59 -23.26
CA VAL A 217 -2.24 -3.58 -21.93
C VAL A 217 -3.11 -4.33 -20.91
N ARG A 218 -2.47 -5.17 -20.09
CA ARG A 218 -3.11 -5.87 -18.98
C ARG A 218 -2.32 -5.77 -17.69
N THR A 219 -2.93 -5.18 -16.67
CA THR A 219 -2.40 -5.17 -15.30
C THR A 219 -3.32 -5.97 -14.38
N ALA A 220 -2.94 -6.13 -13.11
CA ALA A 220 -3.79 -6.76 -12.09
C ALA A 220 -5.09 -5.97 -11.77
N THR A 221 -5.21 -4.72 -12.24
CA THR A 221 -6.32 -3.81 -11.90
C THR A 221 -7.00 -3.15 -13.10
N ALA A 222 -6.39 -3.17 -14.29
CA ALA A 222 -6.92 -2.54 -15.49
C ALA A 222 -6.60 -3.36 -16.76
N CYS A 223 -7.43 -3.17 -17.79
CA CYS A 223 -7.21 -3.67 -19.14
C CYS A 223 -7.40 -2.49 -20.08
N LEU A 224 -6.41 -2.20 -20.94
CA LEU A 224 -6.52 -1.19 -21.99
C LEU A 224 -6.56 -1.89 -23.34
N THR A 225 -7.57 -1.55 -24.12
CA THR A 225 -7.77 -1.97 -25.50
C THR A 225 -7.16 -0.98 -26.47
N ARG A 226 -7.01 -1.38 -27.73
CA ARG A 226 -6.48 -0.56 -28.82
C ARG A 226 -7.27 0.75 -28.99
N ALA A 227 -8.59 0.69 -28.81
CA ALA A 227 -9.47 1.85 -28.78
C ALA A 227 -9.08 2.82 -27.66
N ASP A 228 -8.72 2.35 -26.47
CA ASP A 228 -8.28 3.21 -25.37
C ASP A 228 -6.98 3.97 -25.69
N PHE A 229 -6.14 3.48 -26.61
CA PHE A 229 -4.96 4.19 -27.13
C PHE A 229 -5.29 5.20 -28.22
N TRP A 230 -6.27 4.91 -29.08
CA TRP A 230 -6.83 5.90 -30.03
C TRP A 230 -7.54 7.04 -29.27
N THR A 231 -8.29 6.68 -28.22
CA THR A 231 -9.07 7.58 -27.36
C THR A 231 -8.42 7.70 -25.98
N LEU A 232 -7.13 8.05 -25.95
CA LEU A 232 -6.42 8.38 -24.71
C LEU A 232 -7.02 9.66 -24.08
N GLY A 233 -8.15 9.49 -23.40
CA GLY A 233 -8.98 10.55 -22.89
C GLY A 233 -10.46 10.21 -22.84
N LEU A 234 -11.10 10.55 -21.72
CA LEU A 234 -12.52 10.30 -21.48
C LEU A 234 -13.39 11.03 -22.50
N ASN A 235 -14.30 10.30 -23.15
CA ASN A 235 -15.14 10.82 -24.23
C ASN A 235 -16.34 11.66 -23.73
N ARG A 236 -16.13 12.52 -22.71
CA ARG A 236 -17.11 13.49 -22.16
C ARG A 236 -16.44 14.73 -21.56
N ASP A 237 -16.64 15.84 -22.24
CA ASP A 237 -16.91 17.21 -21.76
C ASP A 237 -16.23 17.71 -20.47
N MET A 238 -15.30 18.66 -20.64
CA MET A 238 -15.16 19.80 -19.71
C MET A 238 -14.72 21.06 -20.48
N GLU A 239 -15.55 22.09 -20.46
CA GLU A 239 -15.11 23.47 -20.73
C GLU A 239 -14.44 24.03 -19.47
N SER A 240 -13.20 24.52 -19.59
CA SER A 240 -12.58 25.31 -18.52
C SER A 240 -11.76 26.47 -19.10
N THR A 241 -12.12 27.69 -18.69
CA THR A 241 -11.54 28.93 -19.22
C THR A 241 -10.16 29.20 -18.62
N GLY A 242 -9.15 29.38 -19.48
CA GLY A 242 -7.77 29.68 -19.07
C GLY A 242 -6.73 28.69 -19.61
N PHE A 243 -7.19 27.53 -20.08
CA PHE A 243 -6.37 26.57 -20.82
C PHE A 243 -6.31 26.91 -22.32
N PRO A 244 -5.30 26.43 -23.07
CA PRO A 244 -5.31 26.52 -24.53
C PRO A 244 -6.61 25.90 -25.09
N GLY A 245 -7.37 26.65 -25.90
CA GLY A 245 -8.69 26.18 -26.35
C GLY A 245 -8.59 24.94 -27.25
N GLN A 246 -9.58 24.05 -27.15
CA GLN A 246 -9.85 23.02 -28.16
C GLN A 246 -10.97 23.50 -29.11
N PRO A 247 -10.66 24.22 -30.21
CA PRO A 247 -11.70 24.75 -31.08
C PRO A 247 -12.46 23.64 -31.83
N TYR A 248 -11.78 22.54 -32.21
CA TYR A 248 -12.39 21.38 -32.89
C TYR A 248 -11.56 20.10 -32.59
N GLY A 249 -12.10 19.11 -31.87
CA GLY A 249 -11.44 17.80 -31.70
C GLY A 249 -11.82 17.01 -30.43
N ASN A 250 -11.64 15.69 -30.45
CA ASN A 250 -11.95 14.77 -29.32
C ASN A 250 -10.73 14.48 -28.43
N ASP A 251 -9.71 15.36 -28.42
CA ASP A 251 -8.39 15.10 -27.80
C ASP A 251 -8.32 15.48 -26.31
N CYS A 252 -9.48 15.68 -25.67
CA CYS A 252 -9.65 16.27 -24.34
C CYS A 252 -8.79 15.63 -23.23
N GLY A 253 -8.56 14.32 -23.21
CA GLY A 253 -7.80 13.69 -22.12
C GLY A 253 -6.28 13.80 -22.22
N VAL A 254 -5.68 13.68 -23.41
CA VAL A 254 -4.24 13.99 -23.60
C VAL A 254 -3.99 15.44 -23.19
N PHE A 255 -4.91 16.32 -23.58
CA PHE A 255 -4.89 17.73 -23.24
C PHE A 255 -4.98 17.97 -21.73
N MET A 256 -5.88 17.27 -21.02
CA MET A 256 -5.99 17.33 -19.56
C MET A 256 -4.78 16.75 -18.83
N LEU A 257 -4.18 15.65 -19.31
CA LEU A 257 -2.96 15.09 -18.74
C LEU A 257 -1.77 16.06 -18.86
N MET A 258 -1.63 16.73 -20.01
CA MET A 258 -0.62 17.77 -20.21
C MET A 258 -0.90 19.03 -19.39
N SER A 259 -2.16 19.43 -19.26
CA SER A 259 -2.59 20.53 -18.40
C SER A 259 -2.24 20.28 -16.94
N ALA A 260 -2.56 19.07 -16.44
CA ALA A 260 -2.24 18.66 -15.08
C ALA A 260 -0.73 18.58 -14.84
N LEU A 261 0.05 18.06 -15.80
CA LEU A 261 1.51 17.99 -15.70
C LEU A 261 2.14 19.38 -15.55
N TYR A 262 1.72 20.35 -16.36
CA TYR A 262 2.25 21.71 -16.33
C TYR A 262 1.82 22.47 -15.06
N ILE A 263 0.59 22.26 -14.58
CA ILE A 263 0.12 22.82 -13.30
C ILE A 263 0.89 22.24 -12.11
N VAL A 264 1.10 20.92 -12.06
CA VAL A 264 1.81 20.25 -10.96
C VAL A 264 3.29 20.64 -10.91
N LEU A 265 3.88 20.97 -12.06
CA LEU A 265 5.28 21.42 -12.18
C LEU A 265 5.43 22.97 -12.20
N ASP A 266 4.35 23.72 -11.95
CA ASP A 266 4.30 25.19 -11.90
C ASP A 266 4.93 25.88 -13.13
N ALA A 267 4.62 25.35 -14.32
CA ALA A 267 5.23 25.76 -15.59
C ALA A 267 4.22 26.42 -16.56
N PRO A 268 4.63 27.43 -17.34
CA PRO A 268 3.77 28.08 -18.33
C PRO A 268 3.50 27.14 -19.52
N PHE A 269 2.25 27.10 -20.00
CA PHE A 269 1.86 26.28 -21.14
C PHE A 269 2.55 26.73 -22.45
N ASP A 270 3.30 25.84 -23.09
CA ASP A 270 4.02 26.06 -24.35
C ASP A 270 3.58 25.10 -25.50
N TYR A 271 2.42 24.47 -25.32
CA TYR A 271 1.77 23.57 -26.28
C TYR A 271 0.36 24.07 -26.66
N THR A 272 -0.14 23.58 -27.79
CA THR A 272 -1.41 23.97 -28.43
C THR A 272 -2.17 22.72 -28.92
N ILE A 273 -3.40 22.89 -29.42
CA ILE A 273 -4.13 21.78 -30.07
C ILE A 273 -3.37 21.16 -31.25
N LEU A 274 -2.52 21.93 -31.96
CA LEU A 274 -1.75 21.43 -33.09
C LEU A 274 -0.69 20.39 -32.68
N ASP A 275 -0.29 20.38 -31.41
CA ASP A 275 0.72 19.48 -30.86
C ASP A 275 0.12 18.14 -30.36
N MET A 276 -1.22 17.98 -30.32
CA MET A 276 -1.90 16.82 -29.72
C MET A 276 -1.51 15.47 -30.34
N ALA A 277 -1.22 15.44 -31.64
CA ALA A 277 -0.80 14.21 -32.33
C ALA A 277 0.60 13.73 -31.90
N GLU A 278 1.50 14.64 -31.52
CA GLU A 278 2.82 14.29 -30.98
C GLU A 278 2.72 13.94 -29.50
N LEU A 279 1.93 14.70 -28.74
CA LEU A 279 1.66 14.45 -27.32
C LEU A 279 0.99 13.09 -27.08
N ARG A 280 0.04 12.67 -27.94
CA ARG A 280 -0.55 11.32 -27.88
C ARG A 280 0.51 10.24 -28.08
N LYS A 281 1.40 10.39 -29.05
CA LYS A 281 2.49 9.44 -29.32
C LYS A 281 3.45 9.34 -28.13
N TRP A 282 3.82 10.48 -27.55
CA TRP A 282 4.68 10.53 -26.37
C TRP A 282 4.03 9.82 -25.17
N TRP A 283 2.76 10.12 -24.88
CA TRP A 283 2.01 9.44 -23.81
C TRP A 283 1.82 7.94 -24.07
N CYS A 284 1.57 7.50 -25.31
CA CYS A 284 1.54 6.08 -25.65
C CYS A 284 2.86 5.38 -25.29
N VAL A 285 4.00 5.96 -25.67
CA VAL A 285 5.33 5.42 -25.34
C VAL A 285 5.55 5.41 -23.82
N MET A 286 5.27 6.52 -23.13
CA MET A 286 5.39 6.62 -21.66
C MET A 286 4.57 5.56 -20.92
N LEU A 287 3.32 5.32 -21.35
CA LEU A 287 2.43 4.32 -20.74
C LEU A 287 2.91 2.88 -21.01
N MET A 288 3.34 2.56 -22.23
CA MET A 288 3.80 1.21 -22.60
C MET A 288 5.11 0.81 -21.91
N GLU A 289 6.00 1.78 -21.66
CA GLU A 289 7.30 1.54 -21.02
C GLU A 289 7.19 1.47 -19.47
N ASN A 290 6.24 2.19 -18.87
CA ASN A 290 6.12 2.30 -17.40
C ASN A 290 5.03 1.40 -16.77
N PHE A 291 4.13 0.76 -17.53
CA PHE A 291 3.10 -0.15 -17.01
C PHE A 291 3.33 -1.61 -17.44
N GLY A 292 3.50 -2.52 -16.47
CA GLY A 292 3.85 -3.93 -16.72
C GLY A 292 2.69 -4.82 -17.17
N LEU A 293 2.96 -5.68 -18.16
CA LEU A 293 2.04 -6.68 -18.72
C LEU A 293 2.09 -8.01 -17.94
N GLU A 294 1.32 -8.14 -16.85
CA GLU A 294 1.51 -9.27 -15.95
C GLU A 294 1.22 -10.65 -16.58
N ARG A 295 2.19 -11.55 -16.36
CA ARG A 295 2.32 -12.96 -16.82
C ARG A 295 2.69 -13.23 -18.28
N HIS A 296 2.74 -12.24 -19.18
CA HIS A 296 3.35 -12.41 -20.52
C HIS A 296 4.17 -11.18 -20.94
N GLY A 297 5.03 -10.69 -20.05
CA GLY A 297 5.94 -9.58 -20.33
C GLY A 297 6.70 -9.09 -19.11
N LYS A 298 7.99 -9.45 -19.01
CA LYS A 298 8.95 -8.72 -18.18
C LYS A 298 9.69 -7.76 -19.11
N LEU A 299 9.59 -6.47 -18.80
CA LEU A 299 10.22 -5.33 -19.51
C LEU A 299 9.88 -5.20 -21.01
N PHE A 300 9.30 -4.05 -21.39
CA PHE A 300 9.83 -3.39 -22.57
C PHE A 300 11.19 -2.82 -22.16
N ALA A 301 12.22 -3.58 -22.49
CA ALA A 301 13.60 -3.16 -22.52
C ALA A 301 14.28 -4.04 -23.58
N HIS A 302 14.21 -3.55 -24.82
CA HIS A 302 14.92 -4.03 -26.00
C HIS A 302 14.28 -5.19 -26.80
N TYR A 303 14.28 -4.95 -28.12
CA TYR A 303 13.54 -5.66 -29.18
C TYR A 303 14.00 -7.11 -29.40
N THR A 304 13.14 -8.08 -29.06
CA THR A 304 13.38 -9.50 -29.35
C THR A 304 13.20 -9.85 -30.84
N GLU A 305 13.78 -10.97 -31.29
CA GLU A 305 13.65 -11.41 -32.69
C GLU A 305 12.24 -11.87 -33.06
N GLU A 306 11.46 -12.39 -32.10
CA GLU A 306 10.07 -12.81 -32.30
C GLU A 306 9.17 -11.60 -32.61
N SER A 307 9.41 -10.47 -31.94
CA SER A 307 8.74 -9.20 -32.25
C SER A 307 9.06 -8.73 -33.67
N LYS A 308 10.32 -8.87 -34.11
CA LYS A 308 10.74 -8.51 -35.47
C LYS A 308 10.17 -9.50 -36.51
N ALA A 309 10.14 -10.80 -36.21
CA ALA A 309 9.56 -11.84 -37.06
C ALA A 309 8.04 -11.65 -37.23
N PHE A 310 7.32 -11.33 -36.15
CA PHE A 310 5.90 -10.99 -36.20
C PHE A 310 5.64 -9.73 -37.05
N MET A 311 6.43 -8.67 -36.89
CA MET A 311 6.31 -7.43 -37.67
C MET A 311 6.72 -7.61 -39.15
N ARG A 312 7.59 -8.58 -39.47
CA ARG A 312 7.90 -9.00 -40.85
C ARG A 312 6.82 -9.90 -41.48
N GLY A 313 5.89 -10.44 -40.69
CA GLY A 313 4.88 -11.39 -41.13
C GLY A 313 5.32 -12.87 -41.11
N ASP A 314 6.51 -13.16 -40.58
CA ASP A 314 7.11 -14.50 -40.52
C ASP A 314 6.41 -15.43 -39.51
N GLN A 315 5.61 -14.88 -38.59
CA GLN A 315 4.75 -15.62 -37.65
C GLN A 315 3.33 -15.07 -37.64
N GLN A 316 2.32 -15.95 -37.67
CA GLN A 316 0.92 -15.54 -37.57
C GLN A 316 0.46 -15.31 -36.10
N PRO A 317 -0.42 -14.33 -35.83
CA PRO A 317 -1.02 -14.13 -34.52
C PRO A 317 -1.98 -15.27 -34.17
N VAL A 318 -1.69 -16.01 -33.09
CA VAL A 318 -2.58 -17.07 -32.60
C VAL A 318 -3.70 -16.47 -31.75
N PHE A 319 -4.91 -16.39 -32.31
CA PHE A 319 -6.13 -16.08 -31.55
C PHE A 319 -7.05 -17.30 -31.38
N ARG A 320 -7.42 -17.54 -30.11
CA ARG A 320 -8.51 -18.41 -29.57
C ARG A 320 -8.29 -19.92 -29.46
N LEU A 321 -8.43 -20.40 -28.22
CA LEU A 321 -9.33 -21.51 -27.92
C LEU A 321 -10.80 -21.03 -27.97
N ARG A 322 -11.69 -21.87 -28.53
CA ARG A 322 -13.08 -21.51 -28.85
C ARG A 322 -14.00 -21.39 -27.62
N LYS A 323 -14.99 -20.50 -27.73
CA LYS A 323 -16.22 -20.50 -26.91
C LYS A 323 -17.27 -21.31 -27.68
N ARG A 324 -17.71 -22.48 -27.16
CA ARG A 324 -18.86 -23.21 -27.76
C ARG A 324 -20.15 -22.42 -27.52
N ARG A 325 -21.01 -22.32 -28.54
CA ARG A 325 -22.41 -21.88 -28.43
C ARG A 325 -23.31 -22.71 -29.36
N PHE A 326 -24.25 -23.42 -28.74
CA PHE A 326 -25.66 -23.68 -29.13
C PHE A 326 -26.10 -24.12 -30.55
N GLU A 327 -25.32 -24.00 -31.62
CA GLU A 327 -25.80 -24.28 -33.00
C GLU A 327 -25.18 -25.54 -33.63
N GLU A 328 -24.14 -26.11 -33.02
CA GLU A 328 -23.63 -27.47 -33.33
C GLU A 328 -24.57 -28.59 -32.80
N ILE A 329 -25.87 -28.28 -32.59
CA ILE A 329 -26.98 -29.23 -32.43
C ILE A 329 -27.75 -29.25 -33.76
N SER A 330 -27.15 -29.85 -34.78
CA SER A 330 -27.87 -30.34 -35.97
C SER A 330 -26.96 -31.24 -36.79
N GLN A 331 -27.52 -32.36 -37.29
CA GLN A 331 -26.93 -33.28 -38.28
C GLN A 331 -26.01 -34.44 -37.80
N GLU A 332 -26.13 -34.93 -36.56
CA GLU A 332 -25.88 -36.36 -36.29
C GLU A 332 -26.99 -36.96 -35.40
N GLU A 333 -27.63 -38.02 -35.91
CA GLU A 333 -28.70 -38.83 -35.31
C GLU A 333 -28.64 -40.24 -35.95
N PRO A 334 -29.26 -41.29 -35.38
CA PRO A 334 -29.45 -41.63 -33.96
C PRO A 334 -29.14 -43.13 -33.67
N PHE A 335 -29.15 -43.58 -32.40
CA PHE A 335 -29.70 -44.91 -32.04
C PHE A 335 -30.02 -45.01 -30.52
N HIS A 336 -31.15 -45.66 -30.19
CA HIS A 336 -31.68 -45.84 -28.81
C HIS A 336 -30.88 -46.90 -28.00
N VAL A 337 -30.96 -46.98 -26.67
CA VAL A 337 -31.95 -47.75 -25.84
C VAL A 337 -31.43 -47.66 -24.38
N GLN A 338 -32.17 -47.50 -23.27
CA GLN A 338 -33.63 -47.37 -22.98
C GLN A 338 -33.85 -46.50 -21.70
N VAL A 339 -35.06 -46.53 -21.12
CA VAL A 339 -35.41 -46.06 -19.75
C VAL A 339 -35.93 -47.25 -18.94
N ASP A 340 -35.69 -47.28 -17.63
CA ASP A 340 -36.48 -48.09 -16.68
C ASP A 340 -37.01 -47.19 -15.55
N GLU A 341 -38.34 -47.02 -15.49
CA GLU A 341 -39.05 -46.26 -14.47
C GLU A 341 -39.65 -47.20 -13.41
N THR A 342 -38.84 -47.70 -12.47
CA THR A 342 -39.37 -48.36 -11.26
C THR A 342 -38.55 -48.07 -10.01
N SER A 343 -38.94 -47.02 -9.27
CA SER A 343 -39.20 -47.05 -7.81
C SER A 343 -39.21 -45.64 -7.20
N LEU A 344 -40.33 -45.30 -6.54
CA LEU A 344 -40.51 -44.07 -5.79
C LEU A 344 -39.85 -44.13 -4.41
N THR A 345 -39.48 -42.94 -3.92
CA THR A 345 -39.55 -42.41 -2.53
C THR A 345 -38.25 -41.92 -1.89
N LEU A 346 -38.43 -40.90 -1.03
CA LEU A 346 -37.42 -40.12 -0.33
C LEU A 346 -36.70 -40.93 0.75
N GLU A 347 -35.43 -40.58 0.99
CA GLU A 347 -34.90 -40.54 2.35
C GLU A 347 -33.88 -39.39 2.51
N PHE A 348 -33.83 -38.80 3.70
CA PHE A 348 -33.00 -37.63 4.04
C PHE A 348 -31.87 -38.05 4.99
N ALA A 349 -30.79 -37.24 4.98
CA ALA A 349 -29.69 -37.22 5.98
C ALA A 349 -28.59 -38.31 5.85
N PRO A 350 -27.41 -38.13 6.51
CA PRO A 350 -26.93 -36.97 7.26
C PRO A 350 -25.58 -36.40 6.80
N GLU A 351 -25.16 -35.30 7.43
CA GLU A 351 -23.81 -34.75 7.37
C GLU A 351 -22.74 -35.83 7.66
N LYS A 352 -21.71 -35.94 6.82
CA LYS A 352 -20.47 -36.64 7.15
C LYS A 352 -19.36 -35.66 7.47
N LEU A 353 -18.78 -35.81 8.65
CA LEU A 353 -17.67 -35.00 9.16
C LEU A 353 -16.50 -34.96 8.16
N VAL A 354 -16.17 -33.78 7.67
CA VAL A 354 -14.86 -33.52 7.06
C VAL A 354 -13.87 -33.22 8.18
N VAL A 355 -13.28 -34.28 8.74
CA VAL A 355 -12.10 -34.15 9.60
C VAL A 355 -11.00 -33.47 8.79
N GLN A 356 -10.54 -32.29 9.22
CA GLN A 356 -9.47 -31.58 8.54
C GLN A 356 -8.15 -32.34 8.74
N SER A 357 -7.68 -33.01 7.67
CA SER A 357 -6.37 -33.66 7.66
C SER A 357 -5.25 -32.66 8.00
N PRO A 358 -4.24 -33.05 8.82
CA PRO A 358 -3.16 -32.17 9.22
C PRO A 358 -2.43 -31.57 8.01
N ARG A 359 -2.01 -30.30 8.14
CA ARG A 359 -1.39 -29.52 7.04
C ARG A 359 -0.21 -30.22 6.37
N LYS A 360 0.53 -31.06 7.11
CA LYS A 360 1.66 -31.89 6.63
C LYS A 360 1.22 -32.93 5.60
N VAL A 361 0.13 -33.65 5.89
CA VAL A 361 -0.46 -34.69 5.01
C VAL A 361 -0.95 -34.07 3.70
N ARG A 362 -1.58 -32.88 3.78
CA ARG A 362 -2.08 -32.17 2.59
C ARG A 362 -0.93 -31.72 1.67
N VAL A 363 0.15 -31.17 2.22
CA VAL A 363 1.32 -30.76 1.43
C VAL A 363 2.01 -31.95 0.75
N MET A 364 2.13 -33.11 1.43
CA MET A 364 2.68 -34.31 0.79
C MET A 364 1.77 -34.88 -0.28
N SER A 365 0.46 -34.91 -0.05
CA SER A 365 -0.54 -35.27 -1.07
C SER A 365 -0.40 -34.38 -2.31
N ASP A 366 -0.37 -33.05 -2.12
CA ASP A 366 -0.26 -32.09 -3.23
C ASP A 366 1.06 -32.25 -4.00
N LEU A 367 2.19 -32.48 -3.30
CA LEU A 367 3.49 -32.72 -3.92
C LEU A 367 3.56 -34.06 -4.66
N LYS A 368 2.99 -35.14 -4.09
CA LYS A 368 2.93 -36.45 -4.76
C LYS A 368 2.04 -36.40 -6.00
N THR A 369 0.86 -35.77 -5.91
CA THR A 369 -0.03 -35.52 -7.06
C THR A 369 0.68 -34.71 -8.15
N ALA A 370 1.43 -33.66 -7.79
CA ALA A 370 2.21 -32.87 -8.76
C ALA A 370 3.35 -33.70 -9.40
N SER A 371 4.09 -34.50 -8.62
CA SER A 371 5.13 -35.36 -9.17
C SER A 371 4.59 -36.47 -10.08
N GLN A 372 3.43 -37.03 -9.73
CA GLN A 372 2.76 -38.05 -10.53
C GLN A 372 2.23 -37.47 -11.84
N TRP A 373 1.63 -36.27 -11.81
CA TRP A 373 1.26 -35.55 -13.03
C TRP A 373 2.47 -35.29 -13.94
N CYS A 374 3.62 -34.87 -13.38
CA CYS A 374 4.84 -34.71 -14.16
C CYS A 374 5.36 -36.03 -14.76
N MET A 375 5.20 -37.17 -14.07
CA MET A 375 5.56 -38.48 -14.61
C MET A 375 4.59 -38.96 -15.71
N GLU A 376 3.28 -38.78 -15.51
CA GLU A 376 2.22 -39.16 -16.46
C GLU A 376 2.28 -38.33 -17.75
N ASN A 377 2.76 -37.09 -17.67
CA ASN A 377 2.97 -36.18 -18.82
C ASN A 377 4.46 -36.13 -19.26
N SER A 378 5.29 -37.11 -18.86
CA SER A 378 6.72 -37.12 -19.17
C SER A 378 7.06 -37.25 -20.67
N GLY A 379 6.10 -37.68 -21.50
CA GLY A 379 6.26 -37.71 -22.96
C GLY A 379 6.42 -36.32 -23.60
N ASP A 380 5.83 -35.29 -22.98
CA ASP A 380 5.92 -33.89 -23.42
C ASP A 380 7.09 -33.13 -22.76
N LEU A 381 7.86 -33.81 -21.90
CA LEU A 381 8.96 -33.22 -21.12
C LEU A 381 10.30 -33.86 -21.52
N LEU A 382 11.09 -33.11 -22.30
CA LEU A 382 12.41 -33.56 -22.78
C LEU A 382 13.46 -33.66 -21.65
N GLY A 383 13.55 -34.83 -21.02
CA GLY A 383 14.65 -35.20 -20.12
C GLY A 383 14.20 -35.99 -18.89
N SER A 384 15.02 -36.95 -18.45
CA SER A 384 14.68 -37.87 -17.36
C SER A 384 14.31 -37.14 -16.06
N ILE A 385 13.06 -37.32 -15.61
CA ILE A 385 12.57 -36.78 -14.33
C ILE A 385 13.17 -37.60 -13.19
N GLN A 386 14.13 -37.02 -12.45
CA GLN A 386 14.58 -37.57 -11.17
C GLN A 386 13.83 -36.90 -10.02
N LEU A 387 12.95 -37.66 -9.36
CA LEU A 387 12.25 -37.20 -8.17
C LEU A 387 13.18 -37.21 -6.94
N PRO A 388 13.13 -36.18 -6.07
CA PRO A 388 13.81 -36.20 -4.78
C PRO A 388 13.38 -37.41 -3.94
N ARG A 389 14.32 -38.09 -3.28
CA ARG A 389 14.06 -39.31 -2.50
C ARG A 389 12.84 -39.26 -1.58
N ILE A 390 12.56 -38.12 -0.96
CA ILE A 390 11.41 -37.93 -0.05
C ILE A 390 10.04 -38.07 -0.72
N LEU A 391 9.94 -37.82 -2.04
CA LEU A 391 8.72 -38.07 -2.82
C LEU A 391 8.61 -39.53 -3.27
N CYS A 392 9.72 -40.28 -3.22
CA CYS A 392 9.79 -41.72 -3.50
C CYS A 392 9.70 -42.58 -2.21
N MET A 393 9.43 -41.99 -1.06
CA MET A 393 9.24 -42.69 0.23
C MET A 393 7.76 -42.99 0.48
N GLU A 394 7.50 -44.04 1.25
CA GLU A 394 6.17 -44.35 1.80
C GLU A 394 5.61 -43.13 2.57
N ASP A 395 4.28 -42.97 2.59
CA ASP A 395 3.68 -41.73 3.15
C ASP A 395 3.97 -41.53 4.65
N GLU A 396 4.10 -42.62 5.41
CA GLU A 396 4.49 -42.54 6.83
C GLU A 396 5.96 -42.14 7.01
N GLU A 397 6.89 -42.73 6.24
CA GLU A 397 8.31 -42.34 6.29
C GLU A 397 8.55 -40.89 5.82
N ALA A 398 7.83 -40.46 4.77
CA ALA A 398 7.92 -39.09 4.27
C ALA A 398 7.33 -38.08 5.26
N ALA A 399 6.23 -38.43 5.93
CA ALA A 399 5.64 -37.63 7.00
C ALA A 399 6.57 -37.54 8.23
N GLU A 400 7.20 -38.65 8.65
CA GLU A 400 8.14 -38.69 9.76
C GLU A 400 9.44 -37.93 9.46
N ALA A 401 9.94 -38.02 8.22
CA ALA A 401 11.07 -37.22 7.75
C ALA A 401 10.76 -35.72 7.73
N LEU A 402 9.53 -35.32 7.39
CA LEU A 402 9.06 -33.93 7.47
C LEU A 402 8.78 -33.47 8.90
N ASP A 403 8.43 -34.38 9.82
CA ASP A 403 8.10 -34.02 11.20
C ASP A 403 9.27 -33.30 11.89
N ARG A 404 10.50 -33.76 11.60
CA ARG A 404 11.77 -33.18 12.04
C ARG A 404 12.05 -31.77 11.49
N PHE A 405 11.40 -31.37 10.39
CA PHE A 405 11.47 -30.00 9.84
C PHE A 405 10.37 -29.08 10.40
N PHE A 406 9.32 -29.64 11.00
CA PHE A 406 8.19 -28.89 11.55
C PHE A 406 8.16 -28.86 13.09
N SER A 407 8.96 -29.67 13.78
CA SER A 407 9.29 -29.51 15.20
C SER A 407 10.21 -28.30 15.41
N ALA A 408 9.87 -27.42 16.35
CA ALA A 408 10.52 -26.11 16.51
C ALA A 408 11.95 -26.13 17.11
N GLU A 409 12.48 -27.30 17.47
CA GLU A 409 13.75 -27.46 18.20
C GLU A 409 15.00 -27.72 17.32
N PHE A 410 14.95 -27.54 15.99
CA PHE A 410 16.11 -27.83 15.14
C PHE A 410 17.24 -26.79 15.29
N ILE A 411 18.13 -27.02 16.26
CA ILE A 411 19.30 -26.18 16.55
C ILE A 411 20.31 -26.25 15.39
N LYS A 412 20.95 -25.11 15.14
CA LYS A 412 21.77 -24.84 13.94
C LYS A 412 23.07 -25.66 13.84
N ASP A 413 23.47 -26.34 14.91
CA ASP A 413 24.77 -27.01 15.04
C ASP A 413 24.73 -28.50 14.65
N ASP A 414 23.59 -29.20 14.74
CA ASP A 414 23.49 -30.62 14.35
C ASP A 414 23.62 -30.87 12.85
N LEU A 415 23.32 -29.87 12.03
CA LEU A 415 23.59 -29.89 10.58
C LEU A 415 25.10 -29.86 10.27
N VAL A 416 25.95 -29.43 11.21
CA VAL A 416 27.42 -29.52 11.10
C VAL A 416 27.91 -30.91 11.54
N SER A 417 27.26 -31.51 12.53
CA SER A 417 27.53 -32.89 13.00
C SER A 417 27.27 -33.92 11.90
N PHE A 418 26.09 -33.88 11.26
CA PHE A 418 25.70 -34.84 10.23
C PHE A 418 26.55 -34.74 8.93
N MET A 419 27.19 -33.59 8.68
CA MET A 419 28.04 -33.37 7.50
C MET A 419 29.54 -33.58 7.73
N ASN A 420 30.00 -33.73 8.98
CA ASN A 420 31.41 -33.96 9.31
C ASN A 420 31.61 -35.31 9.99
N ASN A 421 31.69 -36.38 9.20
CA ASN A 421 32.30 -37.62 9.66
C ASN A 421 33.57 -37.95 8.85
N GLN A 422 34.68 -38.00 9.58
CA GLN A 422 36.02 -38.46 9.19
C GLN A 422 36.74 -37.74 8.02
N LYS A 423 37.67 -36.84 8.40
CA LYS A 423 39.03 -36.80 7.82
C LYS A 423 40.04 -36.29 8.84
N GLN A 424 41.22 -36.92 8.86
CA GLN A 424 42.22 -36.81 9.93
C GLN A 424 42.83 -35.41 10.05
N GLN A 425 43.17 -35.01 11.28
CA GLN A 425 44.01 -33.84 11.53
C GLN A 425 45.39 -34.03 10.89
N LYS A 426 45.84 -33.04 10.13
CA LYS A 426 47.25 -32.87 9.73
C LYS A 426 47.91 -31.81 10.63
N PRO A 427 49.21 -31.94 10.95
CA PRO A 427 49.82 -31.21 12.05
C PRO A 427 49.94 -29.71 11.79
N THR A 428 49.65 -28.92 12.82
CA THR A 428 49.79 -27.46 12.80
C THR A 428 51.27 -27.06 12.89
N LEU A 429 51.78 -26.35 11.89
CA LEU A 429 53.08 -25.69 12.00
C LEU A 429 52.99 -24.51 12.97
N THR A 430 53.70 -24.61 14.08
CA THR A 430 53.83 -23.55 15.09
C THR A 430 54.68 -22.39 14.55
N GLY A 431 54.20 -21.14 14.66
CA GLY A 431 55.12 -19.99 14.71
C GLY A 431 54.87 -18.78 13.81
N GLN A 432 53.63 -18.37 13.48
CA GLN A 432 53.41 -16.99 13.01
C GLN A 432 52.08 -16.38 13.48
N ARG A 433 52.16 -15.25 14.21
CA ARG A 433 51.01 -14.50 14.73
C ARG A 433 50.42 -13.59 13.64
N PHE A 434 49.29 -13.98 13.06
CA PHE A 434 48.48 -13.06 12.25
C PHE A 434 47.54 -12.23 13.13
N LYS A 435 47.72 -10.90 13.14
CA LYS A 435 46.78 -9.96 13.80
C LYS A 435 45.56 -9.75 12.90
N THR A 436 44.41 -10.30 13.26
CA THR A 436 43.11 -9.97 12.65
C THR A 436 42.69 -8.54 12.98
N ARG A 437 42.21 -7.80 11.98
CA ARG A 437 41.56 -6.48 12.19
C ARG A 437 40.10 -6.69 12.59
N LYS A 438 39.65 -5.98 13.63
CA LYS A 438 38.23 -5.92 14.03
C LYS A 438 37.37 -5.50 12.84
N ARG A 439 36.43 -6.36 12.42
CA ARG A 439 35.36 -6.01 11.49
C ARG A 439 34.14 -6.87 11.81
N ASP A 440 33.22 -6.29 12.57
CA ASP A 440 31.83 -6.66 12.76
C ASP A 440 31.52 -8.17 12.87
N GLU A 441 31.79 -8.74 14.05
CA GLU A 441 31.03 -9.91 14.49
C GLU A 441 29.56 -9.50 14.59
N LYS A 442 28.71 -9.98 13.66
CA LYS A 442 27.26 -9.90 13.83
C LYS A 442 26.89 -10.80 15.01
N GLU A 443 26.67 -10.19 16.18
CA GLU A 443 26.18 -10.89 17.38
C GLU A 443 25.01 -11.82 17.01
N ARG A 444 25.05 -13.08 17.47
CA ARG A 444 23.97 -14.05 17.22
C ARG A 444 22.67 -13.52 17.87
N PHE A 445 21.53 -13.74 17.21
CA PHE A 445 20.22 -13.40 17.80
C PHE A 445 19.90 -14.46 18.87
N ALA A 446 19.89 -14.05 20.14
CA ALA A 446 19.78 -14.92 21.30
C ALA A 446 18.70 -14.37 22.27
N PRO A 447 17.41 -14.42 21.89
CA PRO A 447 16.33 -13.85 22.69
C PRO A 447 16.20 -14.51 24.07
N THR A 448 16.53 -15.79 24.21
CA THR A 448 16.53 -16.50 25.51
C THR A 448 17.56 -15.93 26.49
N GLN A 449 18.79 -15.64 26.04
CA GLN A 449 19.84 -15.03 26.88
C GLN A 449 19.46 -13.61 27.30
N PHE A 450 18.80 -12.86 26.41
CA PHE A 450 18.24 -11.56 26.73
C PHE A 450 17.11 -11.68 27.76
N GLN A 451 16.19 -12.65 27.60
CA GLN A 451 15.11 -12.93 28.54
C GLN A 451 15.66 -13.30 29.92
N GLU A 452 16.61 -14.23 30.01
CA GLU A 452 17.27 -14.61 31.26
C GLU A 452 17.86 -13.39 31.98
N SER A 453 18.56 -12.52 31.24
CA SER A 453 19.18 -11.29 31.79
C SER A 453 18.13 -10.32 32.35
N ILE A 454 17.01 -10.11 31.65
CA ILE A 454 15.92 -9.24 32.11
C ILE A 454 15.17 -9.88 33.28
N VAL A 455 14.78 -11.15 33.18
CA VAL A 455 14.04 -11.89 34.22
C VAL A 455 14.85 -11.99 35.51
N GLN A 456 16.16 -12.23 35.43
CA GLN A 456 17.04 -12.24 36.60
C GLN A 456 17.05 -10.88 37.30
N GLY A 457 17.15 -9.78 36.56
CA GLY A 457 17.11 -8.43 37.14
C GLY A 457 15.76 -8.06 37.73
N LEU A 458 14.65 -8.38 37.05
CA LEU A 458 13.30 -8.18 37.58
C LEU A 458 13.06 -8.98 38.87
N ASN A 459 13.56 -10.22 38.92
CA ASN A 459 13.51 -11.05 40.13
C ASN A 459 14.37 -10.50 41.29
N GLN A 460 15.41 -9.71 41.01
CA GLN A 460 16.22 -9.01 42.02
C GLN A 460 15.55 -7.72 42.51
N THR A 461 14.82 -7.00 41.65
CA THR A 461 14.09 -5.77 42.03
C THR A 461 12.77 -6.06 42.75
N GLY A 462 12.17 -7.23 42.53
CA GLY A 462 10.90 -7.62 43.14
C GLY A 462 9.75 -6.69 42.73
N THR A 463 8.89 -6.35 43.69
CA THR A 463 7.72 -5.48 43.48
C THR A 463 8.02 -3.98 43.50
N ASP A 464 9.27 -3.55 43.71
CA ASP A 464 9.63 -2.14 43.68
C ASP A 464 9.76 -1.65 42.23
N LEU A 465 8.69 -1.02 41.73
CA LEU A 465 8.62 -0.49 40.37
C LEU A 465 9.59 0.68 40.12
N GLU A 466 10.08 1.37 41.16
CA GLU A 466 11.15 2.38 41.01
C GLU A 466 12.52 1.70 40.85
N ALA A 467 12.76 0.60 41.56
CA ALA A 467 13.93 -0.24 41.34
C ALA A 467 13.89 -0.90 39.94
N VAL A 468 12.73 -1.40 39.49
CA VAL A 468 12.53 -1.89 38.11
C VAL A 468 12.88 -0.82 37.07
N ALA A 469 12.39 0.41 37.23
CA ALA A 469 12.70 1.49 36.29
C ALA A 469 14.22 1.81 36.23
N LYS A 470 14.91 1.82 37.38
CA LYS A 470 16.37 2.02 37.46
C LYS A 470 17.16 0.84 36.88
N PHE A 471 16.71 -0.39 37.11
CA PHE A 471 17.28 -1.58 36.49
C PHE A 471 17.18 -1.50 34.96
N LEU A 472 16.01 -1.13 34.43
CA LEU A 472 15.79 -1.03 32.99
C LEU A 472 16.60 0.10 32.33
N ASP A 473 16.78 1.26 32.96
CA ASP A 473 17.68 2.34 32.46
C ASP A 473 19.15 1.92 32.52
N SER A 474 19.61 1.33 33.62
CA SER A 474 21.02 0.90 33.72
C SER A 474 21.36 -0.29 32.79
N SER A 475 20.39 -1.17 32.51
CA SER A 475 20.60 -2.36 31.68
C SER A 475 20.51 -2.08 30.17
N GLY A 476 19.75 -1.07 29.73
CA GLY A 476 19.66 -0.69 28.32
C GLY A 476 20.94 -0.04 27.76
N ALA A 477 21.94 0.21 28.61
CA ALA A 477 23.30 0.55 28.20
C ALA A 477 24.17 -0.69 27.88
N LYS A 478 23.72 -1.90 28.29
CA LYS A 478 24.43 -3.18 28.12
C LYS A 478 23.69 -4.17 27.21
N LEU A 479 22.37 -4.08 27.16
CA LEU A 479 21.48 -4.98 26.42
C LEU A 479 20.84 -4.24 25.23
N ASP A 480 20.79 -4.88 24.06
CA ASP A 480 20.23 -4.30 22.84
C ASP A 480 18.68 -4.33 22.84
N TYR A 481 18.07 -3.37 23.55
CA TYR A 481 16.61 -3.23 23.56
C TYR A 481 16.01 -2.98 22.16
N ARG A 482 16.77 -2.41 21.22
CA ARG A 482 16.25 -2.13 19.87
C ARG A 482 16.02 -3.43 19.10
N ARG A 483 16.89 -4.41 19.27
CA ARG A 483 16.82 -5.73 18.64
C ARG A 483 15.83 -6.67 19.33
N TYR A 484 15.67 -6.55 20.65
CA TYR A 484 14.83 -7.43 21.46
C TYR A 484 13.59 -6.72 22.03
N ALA A 485 13.07 -5.69 21.34
CA ALA A 485 11.94 -4.90 21.82
C ALA A 485 10.66 -5.72 22.09
N GLU A 486 10.31 -6.62 21.17
CA GLU A 486 9.21 -7.60 21.32
C GLU A 486 9.40 -8.45 22.58
N THR A 487 10.55 -9.12 22.70
CA THR A 487 10.93 -9.92 23.89
C THR A 487 10.89 -9.10 25.20
N LEU A 488 11.36 -7.85 25.19
CA LEU A 488 11.36 -6.97 26.36
C LEU A 488 9.93 -6.66 26.83
N PHE A 489 9.04 -6.33 25.90
CA PHE A 489 7.66 -5.98 26.24
C PHE A 489 6.80 -7.20 26.58
N ASP A 490 7.03 -8.35 25.94
CA ASP A 490 6.47 -9.65 26.37
C ASP A 490 6.81 -9.93 27.85
N ILE A 491 8.08 -9.76 28.25
CA ILE A 491 8.50 -9.99 29.65
C ILE A 491 7.87 -8.98 30.62
N LEU A 492 7.84 -7.69 30.27
CA LEU A 492 7.27 -6.65 31.14
C LEU A 492 5.75 -6.79 31.30
N VAL A 493 5.05 -7.29 30.29
CA VAL A 493 3.59 -7.49 30.33
C VAL A 493 3.23 -8.86 30.90
N ALA A 494 3.70 -9.94 30.28
CA ALA A 494 3.27 -11.31 30.57
C ALA A 494 4.28 -12.12 31.42
N GLY A 495 5.46 -11.58 31.71
CA GLY A 495 6.46 -12.24 32.57
C GLY A 495 7.44 -13.16 31.83
N GLY A 496 7.24 -13.39 30.54
CA GLY A 496 8.11 -14.20 29.69
C GLY A 496 7.72 -14.05 28.21
N MET A 497 8.51 -14.65 27.30
CA MET A 497 8.20 -14.64 25.86
C MET A 497 6.84 -15.27 25.56
N LEU A 498 6.05 -14.63 24.70
CA LEU A 498 4.77 -15.17 24.23
C LEU A 498 4.95 -16.02 22.97
N ALA A 499 4.27 -17.15 22.93
CA ALA A 499 4.21 -18.00 21.75
C ALA A 499 3.38 -17.33 20.62
N PRO A 500 3.57 -17.73 19.34
CA PRO A 500 2.72 -17.27 18.24
C PRO A 500 1.25 -17.59 18.49
N GLY A 501 0.45 -16.59 18.86
CA GLY A 501 -0.93 -16.75 19.33
C GLY A 501 -1.22 -16.14 20.71
N GLY A 502 -0.19 -15.67 21.44
CA GLY A 502 -0.33 -14.99 22.73
C GLY A 502 -0.47 -15.92 23.94
N ALA A 503 -0.25 -17.22 23.78
CA ALA A 503 -0.11 -18.14 24.91
C ALA A 503 1.29 -17.98 25.54
N LEU A 504 1.38 -18.11 26.87
CA LEU A 504 2.66 -18.28 27.56
C LEU A 504 3.21 -19.69 27.27
N SER A 505 4.46 -19.80 26.82
CA SER A 505 5.12 -21.10 26.65
C SER A 505 5.53 -21.68 28.00
N ASP A 506 5.20 -22.93 28.31
CA ASP A 506 5.47 -23.55 29.62
C ASP A 506 6.95 -23.89 29.86
N ASP A 507 7.73 -24.10 28.80
CA ASP A 507 9.16 -24.46 28.88
C ASP A 507 10.13 -23.26 28.96
N MET A 508 9.65 -22.07 29.35
CA MET A 508 10.42 -20.80 29.28
C MET A 508 10.59 -20.10 30.63
N THR A 509 11.73 -19.41 30.81
CA THR A 509 12.08 -18.66 32.03
C THR A 509 11.11 -17.51 32.30
N ARG A 510 10.30 -17.59 33.36
CA ARG A 510 9.30 -16.56 33.74
C ARG A 510 9.71 -15.72 34.95
N THR A 511 9.20 -14.49 35.03
CA THR A 511 9.17 -13.67 36.26
C THR A 511 7.72 -13.48 36.74
N ASN A 512 7.55 -13.38 38.07
CA ASN A 512 6.30 -12.97 38.70
C ASN A 512 6.22 -11.44 38.92
N PHE A 513 7.16 -10.66 38.40
CA PHE A 513 7.21 -9.21 38.52
C PHE A 513 6.89 -8.53 37.17
N CYS A 514 5.69 -8.81 36.65
CA CYS A 514 5.16 -8.30 35.39
C CYS A 514 3.72 -7.76 35.56
N LEU A 515 3.17 -7.14 34.51
CA LEU A 515 1.81 -6.59 34.55
C LEU A 515 0.74 -7.64 34.86
N PHE A 516 0.85 -8.83 34.27
CA PHE A 516 -0.16 -9.89 34.38
C PHE A 516 -0.28 -10.49 35.78
N THR A 517 0.82 -10.53 36.55
CA THR A 517 0.82 -10.96 37.96
C THR A 517 0.56 -9.83 38.96
N ALA A 518 0.53 -8.56 38.51
CA ALA A 518 0.29 -7.41 39.38
C ALA A 518 -1.14 -7.34 39.96
N GLN A 519 -1.35 -6.51 40.99
CA GLN A 519 -2.68 -6.22 41.53
C GLN A 519 -3.53 -5.40 40.53
N GLU A 520 -4.82 -5.77 40.37
CA GLU A 520 -5.78 -5.10 39.48
C GLU A 520 -6.36 -3.83 40.13
N ASP A 521 -5.51 -2.83 40.37
CA ASP A 521 -5.89 -1.56 40.99
C ASP A 521 -5.26 -0.35 40.28
N VAL A 522 -5.91 0.81 40.40
CA VAL A 522 -5.50 2.05 39.69
C VAL A 522 -4.12 2.54 40.13
N LYS A 523 -3.74 2.37 41.40
CA LYS A 523 -2.43 2.83 41.91
C LYS A 523 -1.30 1.99 41.33
N THR A 524 -1.46 0.67 41.30
CA THR A 524 -0.51 -0.26 40.67
C THR A 524 -0.40 -0.02 39.17
N MET A 525 -1.54 0.12 38.45
CA MET A 525 -1.52 0.38 37.01
C MET A 525 -0.85 1.72 36.65
N LYS A 526 -1.05 2.78 37.45
CA LYS A 526 -0.32 4.05 37.31
C LYS A 526 1.19 3.90 37.52
N ALA A 527 1.61 3.10 38.51
CA ALA A 527 3.03 2.84 38.75
C ALA A 527 3.67 2.07 37.58
N TYR A 528 3.01 1.04 37.03
CA TYR A 528 3.46 0.38 35.80
C TYR A 528 3.53 1.36 34.62
N ALA A 529 2.51 2.20 34.42
CA ALA A 529 2.54 3.23 33.38
C ALA A 529 3.75 4.17 33.52
N GLN A 530 4.17 4.52 34.75
CA GLN A 530 5.38 5.30 34.99
C GLN A 530 6.66 4.56 34.59
N VAL A 531 6.76 3.24 34.79
CA VAL A 531 7.90 2.43 34.32
C VAL A 531 8.01 2.49 32.80
N PHE A 532 6.92 2.20 32.07
CA PHE A 532 6.89 2.32 30.60
C PHE A 532 7.21 3.75 30.14
N ASN A 533 6.65 4.76 30.79
CA ASN A 533 6.92 6.17 30.46
C ASN A 533 8.39 6.54 30.65
N LYS A 534 9.03 6.10 31.74
CA LYS A 534 10.48 6.33 31.97
C LYS A 534 11.31 5.62 30.89
N LEU A 535 11.02 4.34 30.62
CA LEU A 535 11.72 3.54 29.62
C LEU A 535 11.62 4.14 28.20
N ILE A 536 10.41 4.49 27.74
CA ILE A 536 10.20 5.06 26.39
C ILE A 536 10.76 6.48 26.27
N ARG A 537 10.68 7.32 27.32
CA ARG A 537 11.33 8.65 27.31
C ARG A 537 12.86 8.54 27.22
N ARG A 538 13.45 7.56 27.89
CA ARG A 538 14.90 7.30 27.87
C ARG A 538 15.36 6.71 26.54
N TYR A 539 14.64 5.72 26.03
CA TYR A 539 14.95 4.99 24.81
C TYR A 539 13.88 5.23 23.75
N LYS A 540 13.82 6.46 23.24
CA LYS A 540 12.77 6.92 22.31
C LYS A 540 12.61 6.04 21.06
N TYR A 541 13.68 5.34 20.63
CA TYR A 541 13.62 4.37 19.53
C TYR A 541 12.72 3.15 19.81
N LEU A 542 12.37 2.86 21.06
CA LEU A 542 11.44 1.80 21.45
C LEU A 542 9.97 2.18 21.27
N GLU A 543 9.63 3.47 21.09
CA GLU A 543 8.25 3.94 20.99
C GLU A 543 7.43 3.17 19.93
N LYS A 544 8.00 2.98 18.73
CA LYS A 544 7.35 2.21 17.67
C LYS A 544 7.28 0.71 17.98
N GLY A 545 8.31 0.14 18.61
CA GLY A 545 8.30 -1.26 19.04
C GLY A 545 7.23 -1.52 20.10
N PHE A 546 7.03 -0.56 21.00
CA PHE A 546 6.00 -0.61 22.04
C PHE A 546 4.58 -0.47 21.46
N GLU A 547 4.37 0.44 20.51
CA GLU A 547 3.08 0.56 19.80
C GLU A 547 2.70 -0.74 19.09
N GLU A 548 3.65 -1.35 18.35
CA GLU A 548 3.40 -2.60 17.62
C GLU A 548 3.21 -3.80 18.55
N GLU A 549 3.94 -3.90 19.67
CA GLU A 549 3.71 -4.97 20.63
C GLU A 549 2.37 -4.83 21.35
N ILE A 550 1.98 -3.62 21.75
CA ILE A 550 0.65 -3.41 22.33
C ILE A 550 -0.45 -3.78 21.31
N LYS A 551 -0.30 -3.44 20.01
CA LYS A 551 -1.23 -3.91 18.96
C LYS A 551 -1.31 -5.43 18.90
N LYS A 552 -0.17 -6.13 18.95
CA LYS A 552 -0.07 -7.60 18.95
C LYS A 552 -0.77 -8.21 20.17
N LEU A 553 -0.50 -7.70 21.37
CA LEU A 553 -1.19 -8.09 22.61
C LEU A 553 -2.71 -7.88 22.52
N LEU A 554 -3.16 -6.74 21.96
CA LEU A 554 -4.59 -6.46 21.76
C LEU A 554 -5.26 -7.38 20.71
N LEU A 555 -4.52 -7.99 19.78
CA LEU A 555 -5.05 -9.01 18.87
C LEU A 555 -5.21 -10.37 19.55
N PHE A 556 -4.40 -10.66 20.58
CA PHE A 556 -4.38 -11.96 21.27
C PHE A 556 -5.14 -11.99 22.61
N LEU A 557 -6.04 -11.03 22.87
CA LEU A 557 -6.80 -10.94 24.13
C LEU A 557 -7.55 -12.22 24.54
N LYS A 558 -7.85 -13.14 23.61
CA LYS A 558 -8.44 -14.46 23.92
C LYS A 558 -7.50 -15.39 24.69
N GLY A 559 -6.19 -15.28 24.47
CA GLY A 559 -5.17 -16.08 25.15
C GLY A 559 -4.95 -15.68 26.61
N PHE A 560 -5.50 -14.54 27.03
CA PHE A 560 -5.36 -14.00 28.38
C PHE A 560 -6.62 -14.23 29.21
N SER A 561 -6.46 -14.42 30.52
CA SER A 561 -7.56 -14.42 31.49
C SER A 561 -8.26 -13.07 31.58
N GLU A 562 -9.44 -13.03 32.20
CA GLU A 562 -10.19 -11.79 32.39
C GLU A 562 -9.41 -10.73 33.19
N SER A 563 -8.71 -11.14 34.26
CA SER A 563 -7.93 -10.20 35.08
C SER A 563 -6.72 -9.64 34.33
N GLU A 564 -6.04 -10.46 33.52
CA GLU A 564 -4.93 -9.98 32.65
C GLU A 564 -5.43 -8.98 31.60
N ARG A 565 -6.57 -9.28 30.96
CA ARG A 565 -7.26 -8.34 30.05
C ARG A 565 -7.62 -7.03 30.75
N ASN A 566 -8.14 -7.09 31.98
CA ASN A 566 -8.50 -5.91 32.76
C ASN A 566 -7.28 -5.04 33.09
N LYS A 567 -6.18 -5.65 33.57
CA LYS A 567 -4.91 -4.95 33.86
C LYS A 567 -4.35 -4.28 32.60
N LEU A 568 -4.32 -5.01 31.48
CA LEU A 568 -3.86 -4.49 30.19
C LEU A 568 -4.76 -3.34 29.70
N ALA A 569 -6.08 -3.43 29.85
CA ALA A 569 -7.02 -2.37 29.51
C ALA A 569 -6.81 -1.10 30.35
N MET A 570 -6.65 -1.26 31.67
CA MET A 570 -6.38 -0.15 32.59
C MET A 570 -5.05 0.54 32.27
N LEU A 571 -3.98 -0.24 32.10
CA LEU A 571 -2.67 0.28 31.70
C LEU A 571 -2.75 1.03 30.36
N ALA A 572 -3.35 0.42 29.34
CA ALA A 572 -3.51 1.02 28.02
C ALA A 572 -4.28 2.35 28.10
N GLY A 573 -5.37 2.42 28.87
CA GLY A 573 -6.13 3.65 29.09
C GLY A 573 -5.28 4.78 29.71
N ILE A 574 -4.44 4.47 30.70
CA ILE A 574 -3.53 5.44 31.33
C ILE A 574 -2.43 5.90 30.35
N LEU A 575 -1.87 4.98 29.56
CA LEU A 575 -0.82 5.30 28.57
C LEU A 575 -1.36 6.11 27.39
N LEU A 576 -2.58 5.82 26.94
CA LEU A 576 -3.32 6.60 25.93
C LEU A 576 -3.65 8.01 26.45
N ALA A 577 -4.16 8.13 27.67
CA ALA A 577 -4.41 9.41 28.32
C ALA A 577 -3.15 10.27 28.42
N ASN A 578 -2.02 9.66 28.80
CA ASN A 578 -0.74 10.35 28.92
C ASN A 578 -0.04 10.63 27.57
N GLY A 579 -0.58 10.13 26.46
CA GLY A 579 -0.01 10.32 25.11
C GLY A 579 1.24 9.48 24.83
N SER A 580 1.52 8.47 25.66
CA SER A 580 2.64 7.54 25.51
C SER A 580 2.34 6.40 24.54
N LEU A 581 1.06 6.14 24.28
CA LEU A 581 0.58 5.32 23.18
C LEU A 581 -0.37 6.15 22.30
N PRO A 582 -0.29 6.04 20.97
CA PRO A 582 -1.28 6.62 20.06
C PRO A 582 -2.58 5.78 20.05
N ALA A 583 -3.71 6.43 19.78
CA ALA A 583 -5.01 5.75 19.68
C ALA A 583 -5.10 4.72 18.53
N SER A 584 -4.14 4.71 17.60
CA SER A 584 -4.01 3.72 16.52
C SER A 584 -3.99 2.26 17.01
N ILE A 585 -3.56 2.01 18.25
CA ILE A 585 -3.58 0.66 18.84
C ILE A 585 -4.98 0.06 18.94
N LEU A 586 -6.03 0.91 19.04
CA LEU A 586 -7.42 0.45 19.18
C LEU A 586 -7.94 -0.26 17.93
N SER A 587 -7.27 -0.10 16.78
CA SER A 587 -7.60 -0.85 15.55
C SER A 587 -7.63 -2.37 15.77
N SER A 588 -6.77 -2.90 16.64
CA SER A 588 -6.74 -4.32 16.99
C SER A 588 -8.04 -4.81 17.63
N LEU A 589 -8.77 -3.95 18.35
CA LEU A 589 -10.04 -4.31 18.99
C LEU A 589 -11.18 -4.48 17.98
N PHE A 590 -11.05 -3.98 16.76
CA PHE A 590 -12.05 -4.17 15.70
C PHE A 590 -11.89 -5.52 14.98
N ASN A 591 -11.00 -6.40 15.44
CA ASN A 591 -10.83 -7.73 14.87
C ASN A 591 -12.09 -8.60 15.07
N ASP A 592 -12.62 -9.11 13.96
CA ASP A 592 -13.83 -9.94 13.89
C ASP A 592 -13.89 -11.07 14.93
N ASN A 593 -12.76 -11.71 15.24
CA ASN A 593 -12.70 -12.82 16.19
C ASN A 593 -12.94 -12.35 17.63
N LEU A 594 -12.45 -11.17 18.00
CA LEU A 594 -12.62 -10.57 19.33
C LEU A 594 -14.01 -9.94 19.49
N VAL A 595 -14.51 -9.34 18.41
CA VAL A 595 -15.81 -8.68 18.34
C VAL A 595 -16.96 -9.68 18.44
N LYS A 596 -16.90 -10.81 17.73
CA LYS A 596 -17.96 -11.85 17.74
C LYS A 596 -18.14 -12.50 19.11
N GLU A 597 -17.07 -12.64 19.89
CA GLU A 597 -17.09 -13.21 21.25
C GLU A 597 -17.31 -12.17 22.35
N GLY A 598 -17.47 -10.89 22.03
CA GLY A 598 -17.70 -9.84 23.02
C GLY A 598 -16.48 -9.47 23.86
N VAL A 599 -15.27 -9.94 23.50
CA VAL A 599 -14.01 -9.58 24.17
C VAL A 599 -13.67 -8.11 23.93
N SER A 600 -13.84 -7.61 22.69
CA SER A 600 -13.58 -6.21 22.33
C SER A 600 -14.37 -5.18 23.15
N PRO A 601 -15.72 -5.26 23.26
CA PRO A 601 -16.48 -4.26 24.01
C PRO A 601 -16.23 -4.36 25.52
N ALA A 602 -16.00 -5.57 26.06
CA ALA A 602 -15.64 -5.75 27.48
C ALA A 602 -14.28 -5.10 27.81
N PHE A 603 -13.27 -5.32 26.97
CA PHE A 603 -11.96 -4.67 27.09
C PHE A 603 -12.07 -3.14 26.96
N ALA A 604 -12.86 -2.67 25.99
CA ALA A 604 -13.09 -1.24 25.75
C ALA A 604 -13.72 -0.53 26.97
N VAL A 605 -14.65 -1.17 27.69
CA VAL A 605 -15.22 -0.61 28.93
C VAL A 605 -14.13 -0.31 29.96
N LYS A 606 -13.25 -1.27 30.24
CA LYS A 606 -12.17 -1.09 31.23
C LYS A 606 -11.15 -0.04 30.76
N LEU A 607 -10.81 -0.03 29.47
CA LEU A 607 -9.88 0.94 28.87
C LEU A 607 -10.42 2.37 28.92
N PHE A 608 -11.65 2.61 28.44
CA PHE A 608 -12.22 3.96 28.41
C PHE A 608 -12.54 4.49 29.82
N LYS A 609 -12.93 3.63 30.77
CA LYS A 609 -13.00 4.01 32.20
C LYS A 609 -11.66 4.54 32.70
N SER A 610 -10.60 3.78 32.46
CA SER A 610 -9.26 4.16 32.93
C SER A 610 -8.73 5.42 32.24
N TRP A 611 -9.03 5.62 30.95
CA TRP A 611 -8.66 6.84 30.22
C TRP A 611 -9.42 8.07 30.72
N ILE A 612 -10.77 8.01 30.78
CA ILE A 612 -11.60 9.14 31.22
C ILE A 612 -11.28 9.51 32.67
N ASN A 613 -11.06 8.53 33.56
CA ASN A 613 -10.64 8.79 34.94
C ASN A 613 -9.22 9.38 35.06
N GLU A 614 -8.34 9.16 34.06
CA GLU A 614 -7.00 9.77 34.04
C GLU A 614 -7.03 11.21 33.49
N LYS A 615 -8.01 11.54 32.63
CA LYS A 615 -8.22 12.88 32.07
C LYS A 615 -9.70 13.22 31.98
N ASP A 616 -10.28 13.08 30.79
CA ASP A 616 -11.67 13.39 30.46
C ASP A 616 -12.07 12.81 29.08
N ILE A 617 -13.34 12.93 28.73
CA ILE A 617 -13.85 12.56 27.39
C ILE A 617 -13.25 13.41 26.26
N ASN A 618 -12.82 14.65 26.51
CA ASN A 618 -12.20 15.50 25.49
C ASN A 618 -10.84 14.96 25.03
N SER A 619 -10.04 14.42 25.96
CA SER A 619 -8.78 13.74 25.66
C SER A 619 -9.00 12.49 24.80
N VAL A 620 -10.08 11.73 25.03
CA VAL A 620 -10.47 10.60 24.18
C VAL A 620 -10.86 11.10 22.79
N ALA A 621 -11.77 12.07 22.72
CA ALA A 621 -12.30 12.64 21.48
C ALA A 621 -11.21 13.27 20.60
N ALA A 622 -10.23 13.98 21.18
CA ALA A 622 -9.10 14.54 20.45
C ALA A 622 -8.17 13.45 19.90
N SER A 623 -7.85 12.44 20.70
CA SER A 623 -6.96 11.35 20.28
C SER A 623 -7.57 10.44 19.23
N LEU A 624 -8.87 10.13 19.33
CA LEU A 624 -9.58 9.34 18.31
C LEU A 624 -9.67 10.09 16.98
N ARG A 625 -10.01 11.39 16.99
CA ARG A 625 -10.03 12.23 15.78
C ARG A 625 -8.66 12.32 15.10
N LYS A 626 -7.58 12.44 15.88
CA LYS A 626 -6.20 12.48 15.35
C LYS A 626 -5.81 11.24 14.53
N VAL A 627 -6.45 10.10 14.77
CA VAL A 627 -6.19 8.83 14.05
C VAL A 627 -7.38 8.35 13.20
N GLY A 628 -8.43 9.15 13.05
CA GLY A 628 -9.63 8.79 12.26
C GLY A 628 -10.45 7.61 12.81
N MET A 629 -10.48 7.42 14.13
CA MET A 629 -11.21 6.32 14.80
C MET A 629 -12.47 6.77 15.55
N ASP A 630 -12.75 8.06 15.57
CA ASP A 630 -13.92 8.68 16.18
C ASP A 630 -15.25 8.12 15.63
N ASN A 631 -15.29 7.79 14.34
CA ASN A 631 -16.46 7.21 13.67
C ASN A 631 -16.51 5.67 13.72
N ARG A 632 -15.48 5.00 14.28
CA ARG A 632 -15.32 3.54 14.21
C ARG A 632 -15.72 2.80 15.49
N LEU A 633 -16.14 3.50 16.55
CA LEU A 633 -16.47 2.88 17.85
C LEU A 633 -17.58 1.82 17.76
N MET A 634 -18.51 1.93 16.80
CA MET A 634 -19.53 0.92 16.54
C MET A 634 -18.95 -0.45 16.12
N GLU A 635 -17.72 -0.49 15.59
CA GLU A 635 -17.05 -1.72 15.18
C GLU A 635 -16.64 -2.62 16.35
N LEU A 636 -16.67 -2.11 17.60
CA LEU A 636 -16.52 -2.92 18.81
C LEU A 636 -17.61 -3.99 18.93
N PHE A 637 -18.76 -3.83 18.26
CA PHE A 637 -19.86 -4.79 18.27
C PHE A 637 -19.98 -5.56 16.94
N PRO A 638 -20.47 -6.82 16.95
CA PRO A 638 -20.77 -7.54 15.74
C PRO A 638 -21.90 -6.85 14.96
N VAL A 639 -21.95 -7.01 13.65
CA VAL A 639 -22.82 -6.23 12.73
C VAL A 639 -24.29 -6.20 13.18
N ASN A 640 -24.82 -7.34 13.66
CA ASN A 640 -26.19 -7.48 14.16
C ASN A 640 -26.48 -6.73 15.48
N LYS A 641 -25.47 -6.13 16.13
CA LYS A 641 -25.58 -5.35 17.36
C LYS A 641 -25.09 -3.90 17.20
N ARG A 642 -24.79 -3.45 15.98
CA ARG A 642 -24.35 -2.06 15.69
C ARG A 642 -25.50 -1.06 15.64
N SER A 643 -26.40 -1.08 16.64
CA SER A 643 -27.43 -0.04 16.80
C SER A 643 -27.04 0.99 17.84
N HIS A 644 -27.48 2.24 17.65
CA HIS A 644 -27.19 3.33 18.58
C HIS A 644 -27.69 3.01 20.00
N GLU A 645 -28.89 2.44 20.10
CA GLU A 645 -29.52 2.01 21.34
C GLU A 645 -28.68 0.95 22.06
N HIS A 646 -28.15 -0.04 21.33
CA HIS A 646 -27.29 -1.07 21.93
C HIS A 646 -25.97 -0.49 22.43
N PHE A 647 -25.31 0.35 21.62
CA PHE A 647 -24.06 1.01 22.02
C PHE A 647 -24.27 1.87 23.28
N SER A 648 -25.26 2.77 23.23
CA SER A 648 -25.55 3.70 24.33
C SER A 648 -25.98 2.97 25.59
N LYS A 649 -26.82 1.93 25.48
CA LYS A 649 -27.19 1.11 26.63
C LYS A 649 -25.97 0.39 27.21
N TYR A 650 -25.21 -0.34 26.39
CA TYR A 650 -24.07 -1.13 26.86
C TYR A 650 -23.03 -0.27 27.60
N PHE A 651 -22.67 0.89 27.03
CA PHE A 651 -21.70 1.77 27.67
C PHE A 651 -22.30 2.58 28.83
N THR A 652 -23.58 2.98 28.79
CA THR A 652 -24.22 3.68 29.93
C THR A 652 -24.45 2.76 31.12
N ASP A 653 -24.93 1.53 30.90
CA ASP A 653 -25.07 0.48 31.93
C ASP A 653 -23.69 0.15 32.56
N ALA A 654 -22.63 0.22 31.74
CA ALA A 654 -21.26 0.11 32.22
C ALA A 654 -20.72 1.36 32.94
N GLY A 655 -21.46 2.48 33.03
CA GLY A 655 -21.00 3.73 33.68
C GLY A 655 -20.15 4.66 32.79
N LEU A 656 -20.26 4.52 31.47
CA LEU A 656 -19.58 5.32 30.44
C LEU A 656 -20.59 6.12 29.59
N LYS A 657 -21.47 6.88 30.27
CA LYS A 657 -22.46 7.73 29.61
C LYS A 657 -21.82 8.76 28.67
N GLU A 658 -20.72 9.40 29.10
CA GLU A 658 -20.00 10.41 28.30
C GLU A 658 -19.49 9.85 26.96
N LEU A 659 -19.05 8.58 26.92
CA LEU A 659 -18.63 7.91 25.70
C LEU A 659 -19.83 7.60 24.78
N SER A 660 -20.99 7.28 25.36
CA SER A 660 -22.25 7.07 24.64
C SER A 660 -22.74 8.37 23.99
N ASP A 661 -22.71 9.48 24.74
CA ASP A 661 -23.04 10.82 24.27
C ASP A 661 -22.05 11.30 23.19
N PHE A 662 -20.75 11.03 23.35
CA PHE A 662 -19.74 11.29 22.32
C PHE A 662 -20.03 10.53 21.02
N ALA A 663 -20.27 9.22 21.09
CA ALA A 663 -20.54 8.39 19.92
C ALA A 663 -21.83 8.82 19.19
N ARG A 664 -22.89 9.17 19.94
CA ARG A 664 -24.12 9.77 19.40
C ARG A 664 -23.84 11.03 18.60
N ASN A 665 -23.02 11.92 19.16
CA ASN A 665 -22.70 13.19 18.53
C ASN A 665 -21.84 13.00 17.27
N GLN A 666 -20.87 12.07 17.27
CA GLN A 666 -20.11 11.74 16.05
C GLN A 666 -21.01 11.16 14.96
N GLN A 667 -21.90 10.23 15.29
CA GLN A 667 -22.86 9.68 14.31
C GLN A 667 -23.76 10.78 13.72
N SER A 668 -24.27 11.71 14.55
CA SER A 668 -25.06 12.84 14.06
C SER A 668 -24.25 13.77 13.15
N LEU A 669 -22.98 14.01 13.45
CA LEU A 669 -22.07 14.79 12.58
C LEU A 669 -21.76 14.07 11.27
N GLY A 670 -21.57 12.74 11.31
CA GLY A 670 -21.38 11.91 10.12
C GLY A 670 -22.59 11.93 9.18
N ALA A 671 -23.80 11.69 9.72
CA ALA A 671 -25.04 11.75 8.96
C ALA A 671 -25.27 13.11 8.29
N ARG A 672 -24.96 14.22 9.00
CA ARG A 672 -25.04 15.57 8.43
C ARG A 672 -24.04 15.78 7.27
N LYS A 673 -22.83 15.24 7.37
CA LYS A 673 -21.82 15.31 6.31
C LYS A 673 -22.21 14.47 5.09
N GLU A 674 -22.78 13.28 5.29
CA GLU A 674 -23.23 12.45 4.17
C GLU A 674 -24.41 13.12 3.45
N LEU A 675 -25.38 13.66 4.19
CA LEU A 675 -26.47 14.47 3.64
C LEU A 675 -25.97 15.71 2.88
N GLN A 676 -24.96 16.42 3.42
CA GLN A 676 -24.32 17.54 2.73
C GLN A 676 -23.69 17.11 1.41
N LYS A 677 -22.99 15.96 1.39
CA LYS A 677 -22.33 15.41 0.21
C LYS A 677 -23.34 14.95 -0.85
N GLU A 678 -24.40 14.26 -0.45
CA GLU A 678 -25.51 13.85 -1.33
C GLU A 678 -26.19 15.09 -1.97
N LEU A 679 -26.46 16.13 -1.19
CA LEU A 679 -27.00 17.40 -1.72
C LEU A 679 -26.03 18.07 -2.71
N GLN A 680 -24.71 18.01 -2.48
CA GLN A 680 -23.70 18.51 -3.41
C GLN A 680 -23.62 17.66 -4.70
N GLU A 681 -23.76 16.34 -4.60
CA GLU A 681 -23.79 15.44 -5.76
C GLU A 681 -25.04 15.65 -6.61
N GLN A 682 -26.21 15.88 -6.01
CA GLN A 682 -27.43 16.24 -6.76
C GLN A 682 -27.29 17.61 -7.45
N MET A 683 -26.68 18.60 -6.79
CA MET A 683 -26.41 19.91 -7.42
C MET A 683 -25.42 19.80 -8.59
N SER A 684 -24.35 18.99 -8.47
CA SER A 684 -23.35 18.84 -9.55
C SER A 684 -23.85 17.99 -10.72
N GLN A 685 -24.78 17.06 -10.49
CA GLN A 685 -25.49 16.32 -11.53
C GLN A 685 -26.58 17.14 -12.24
N GLY A 686 -26.85 18.38 -11.81
CA GLY A 686 -27.86 19.24 -12.42
C GLY A 686 -29.31 18.84 -12.11
N VAL A 687 -29.55 18.11 -11.01
CA VAL A 687 -30.90 17.75 -10.54
C VAL A 687 -31.71 19.01 -10.29
N SER A 688 -33.02 19.00 -10.59
CA SER A 688 -33.82 20.21 -10.48
C SER A 688 -33.98 20.66 -9.03
N PHE A 689 -33.97 21.98 -8.78
CA PHE A 689 -34.15 22.50 -7.42
C PHE A 689 -35.44 22.01 -6.75
N LYS A 690 -36.49 21.72 -7.53
CA LYS A 690 -37.75 21.16 -7.02
C LYS A 690 -37.56 19.77 -6.40
N GLU A 691 -36.75 18.92 -7.03
CA GLU A 691 -36.43 17.57 -6.53
C GLU A 691 -35.50 17.64 -5.32
N ILE A 692 -34.47 18.50 -5.35
CA ILE A 692 -33.55 18.72 -4.22
C ILE A 692 -34.32 19.25 -2.99
N ILE A 693 -35.28 20.17 -3.18
CA ILE A 693 -36.15 20.65 -2.09
C ILE A 693 -37.04 19.53 -1.54
N ALA A 694 -37.61 18.69 -2.41
CA ALA A 694 -38.43 17.55 -1.99
C ALA A 694 -37.61 16.56 -1.15
N TYR A 695 -36.42 16.18 -1.64
CA TYR A 695 -35.48 15.31 -0.93
C TYR A 695 -35.07 15.88 0.43
N GLY A 696 -34.64 17.15 0.49
CA GLY A 696 -34.29 17.81 1.75
C GLY A 696 -35.46 17.84 2.76
N LYS A 697 -36.69 18.11 2.30
CA LYS A 697 -37.89 18.09 3.17
C LYS A 697 -38.28 16.67 3.61
N GLU A 698 -37.95 15.65 2.83
CA GLU A 698 -38.14 14.25 3.20
C GLU A 698 -37.11 13.82 4.27
N GLU A 699 -35.84 14.17 4.10
CA GLU A 699 -34.78 13.88 5.08
C GLU A 699 -34.97 14.65 6.40
N MET A 700 -35.52 15.86 6.37
CA MET A 700 -35.96 16.55 7.59
C MET A 700 -36.97 15.74 8.40
N LYS A 701 -37.93 15.09 7.72
CA LYS A 701 -38.96 14.27 8.37
C LYS A 701 -38.41 12.92 8.86
N LYS A 702 -37.63 12.23 8.03
CA LYS A 702 -37.03 10.92 8.39
C LYS A 702 -36.05 11.03 9.56
N SER A 703 -35.18 12.03 9.51
CA SER A 703 -34.04 12.18 10.44
C SER A 703 -34.31 13.21 11.55
N SER A 704 -35.52 13.75 11.66
CA SER A 704 -35.92 14.80 12.62
C SER A 704 -34.97 16.01 12.63
N ILE A 705 -34.50 16.42 11.45
CA ILE A 705 -33.58 17.55 11.29
C ILE A 705 -34.40 18.85 11.32
N SER A 706 -34.05 19.77 12.23
CA SER A 706 -34.72 21.08 12.31
C SER A 706 -34.35 21.97 11.12
N GLU A 707 -35.23 22.93 10.81
CA GLU A 707 -35.03 23.84 9.67
C GLU A 707 -33.75 24.67 9.81
N GLN A 708 -33.41 25.12 11.03
CA GLN A 708 -32.16 25.83 11.33
C GLN A 708 -30.91 24.98 11.05
N LEU A 709 -30.99 23.66 11.25
CA LEU A 709 -29.89 22.75 10.92
C LEU A 709 -29.84 22.47 9.41
N MET A 710 -31.00 22.27 8.76
CA MET A 710 -31.07 22.04 7.31
C MET A 710 -30.58 23.25 6.51
N ILE A 711 -30.98 24.47 6.83
CA ILE A 711 -30.48 25.68 6.13
C ILE A 711 -28.97 25.84 6.29
N GLY A 712 -28.42 25.45 7.44
CA GLY A 712 -26.97 25.41 7.66
C GLY A 712 -26.26 24.39 6.76
N ILE A 713 -26.84 23.20 6.56
CA ILE A 713 -26.33 22.18 5.62
C ILE A 713 -26.46 22.65 4.17
N MET A 714 -27.61 23.21 3.80
CA MET A 714 -27.89 23.72 2.46
C MET A 714 -26.94 24.86 2.08
N TRP A 715 -26.70 25.82 2.99
CA TRP A 715 -25.70 26.87 2.82
C TRP A 715 -24.30 26.31 2.57
N THR A 716 -23.83 25.36 3.39
CA THR A 716 -22.51 24.75 3.19
C THR A 716 -22.45 23.91 1.91
N SER A 717 -23.55 23.29 1.49
CA SER A 717 -23.66 22.57 0.21
C SER A 717 -23.49 23.53 -0.97
N VAL A 718 -24.30 24.60 -1.03
CA VAL A 718 -24.24 25.63 -2.07
C VAL A 718 -22.88 26.34 -2.09
N MET A 719 -22.34 26.74 -0.93
CA MET A 719 -21.07 27.48 -0.87
C MET A 719 -19.83 26.62 -1.15
N SER A 720 -19.97 25.29 -1.23
CA SER A 720 -18.88 24.39 -1.61
C SER A 720 -19.09 23.75 -3.00
N SER A 721 -20.15 24.11 -3.73
CA SER A 721 -20.45 23.51 -5.03
C SER A 721 -19.68 24.15 -6.20
N VAL A 722 -18.86 25.18 -5.93
CA VAL A 722 -18.06 25.92 -6.92
C VAL A 722 -16.69 26.28 -6.36
N GLU A 723 -15.69 26.36 -7.22
CA GLU A 723 -14.38 26.92 -6.85
C GLU A 723 -14.42 28.46 -6.86
N TRP A 724 -13.94 29.07 -5.79
CA TRP A 724 -13.98 30.51 -5.58
C TRP A 724 -12.76 31.24 -6.13
N ASN A 725 -12.98 32.38 -6.78
CA ASN A 725 -11.91 33.26 -7.22
C ASN A 725 -11.06 33.78 -6.04
N LYS A 726 -9.76 33.96 -6.24
CA LYS A 726 -8.84 34.51 -5.22
C LYS A 726 -8.74 36.04 -5.23
N LYS A 727 -9.32 36.72 -6.23
CA LYS A 727 -9.42 38.18 -6.29
C LYS A 727 -10.71 38.64 -5.62
N GLU A 728 -10.60 39.53 -4.64
CA GLU A 728 -11.69 40.00 -3.77
C GLU A 728 -12.90 40.59 -4.54
N GLU A 729 -12.65 41.33 -5.63
CA GLU A 729 -13.72 41.91 -6.45
C GLU A 729 -14.44 40.84 -7.27
N LEU A 730 -13.68 39.96 -7.95
CA LEU A 730 -14.24 38.89 -8.78
C LEU A 730 -14.99 37.83 -7.97
N VAL A 731 -14.48 37.47 -6.78
CA VAL A 731 -15.17 36.50 -5.91
C VAL A 731 -16.48 37.06 -5.37
N THR A 732 -16.53 38.37 -5.14
CA THR A 732 -17.76 39.06 -4.74
C THR A 732 -18.82 38.96 -5.84
N GLU A 733 -18.48 39.28 -7.09
CA GLU A 733 -19.42 39.16 -8.22
C GLU A 733 -19.84 37.70 -8.47
N GLN A 734 -18.89 36.77 -8.41
CA GLN A 734 -19.14 35.33 -8.51
C GLN A 734 -20.12 34.84 -7.44
N ALA A 735 -19.92 35.25 -6.17
CA ALA A 735 -20.78 34.87 -5.05
C ALA A 735 -22.20 35.42 -5.21
N ILE A 736 -22.36 36.66 -5.65
CA ILE A 736 -23.68 37.25 -5.93
C ILE A 736 -24.38 36.51 -7.07
N LYS A 737 -23.68 36.17 -8.17
CA LYS A 737 -24.26 35.39 -9.26
C LYS A 737 -24.67 33.99 -8.80
N HIS A 738 -23.80 33.29 -8.07
CA HIS A 738 -24.03 31.93 -7.56
C HIS A 738 -25.20 31.86 -6.58
N LEU A 739 -25.21 32.73 -5.57
CA LEU A 739 -26.29 32.78 -4.58
C LEU A 739 -27.62 33.24 -5.18
N LYS A 740 -27.61 34.11 -6.20
CA LYS A 740 -28.83 34.49 -6.92
C LYS A 740 -29.41 33.31 -7.70
N GLN A 741 -28.57 32.44 -8.27
CA GLN A 741 -29.02 31.22 -8.94
C GLN A 741 -29.59 30.20 -7.93
N HIS A 742 -28.99 30.06 -6.75
CA HIS A 742 -29.38 29.08 -5.73
C HIS A 742 -30.39 29.63 -4.69
N SER A 743 -30.89 30.86 -4.85
CA SER A 743 -31.85 31.46 -3.92
C SER A 743 -33.16 30.65 -3.75
N PRO A 744 -33.71 29.93 -4.76
CA PRO A 744 -34.90 29.11 -4.55
C PRO A 744 -34.67 27.96 -3.56
N LEU A 745 -33.45 27.41 -3.49
CA LEU A 745 -33.08 26.39 -2.51
C LEU A 745 -33.03 27.00 -1.11
N LEU A 746 -32.33 28.13 -0.94
CA LEU A 746 -32.20 28.78 0.37
C LEU A 746 -33.58 29.18 0.93
N LYS A 747 -34.42 29.83 0.10
CA LYS A 747 -35.78 30.26 0.44
C LYS A 747 -36.68 29.11 0.93
N ALA A 748 -36.49 27.91 0.36
CA ALA A 748 -37.31 26.75 0.71
C ALA A 748 -37.03 26.16 2.11
N PHE A 749 -35.93 26.60 2.76
CA PHE A 749 -35.50 26.20 4.11
C PHE A 749 -35.21 27.40 5.03
N SER A 750 -35.66 28.61 4.65
CA SER A 750 -35.57 29.83 5.46
C SER A 750 -36.95 30.44 5.67
N THR A 751 -37.92 29.62 6.09
CA THR A 751 -39.34 30.00 6.25
C THR A 751 -39.71 30.46 7.65
N GLN A 752 -38.76 30.37 8.60
CA GLN A 752 -38.88 30.87 9.96
C GLN A 752 -37.80 31.93 10.23
N GLY A 753 -38.11 32.97 10.98
CA GLY A 753 -37.11 33.99 11.38
C GLY A 753 -35.89 33.41 12.12
N LEU A 754 -36.03 32.27 12.81
CA LEU A 754 -34.88 31.54 13.39
C LEU A 754 -33.98 30.87 12.34
N SER A 755 -34.55 30.33 11.25
CA SER A 755 -33.76 29.78 10.13
C SER A 755 -33.09 30.87 9.30
N GLU A 756 -33.76 32.00 9.08
CA GLU A 756 -33.19 33.18 8.41
C GLU A 756 -32.03 33.78 9.20
N LEU A 757 -32.23 33.98 10.51
CA LEU A 757 -31.16 34.42 11.41
C LEU A 757 -30.00 33.41 11.42
N THR A 758 -30.29 32.11 11.42
CA THR A 758 -29.25 31.07 11.33
C THR A 758 -28.46 31.15 10.02
N LEU A 759 -29.14 31.36 8.88
CA LEU A 759 -28.50 31.59 7.59
C LEU A 759 -27.58 32.82 7.65
N LEU A 760 -28.06 33.95 8.15
CA LEU A 760 -27.29 35.20 8.26
C LEU A 760 -26.04 35.04 9.15
N LEU A 761 -26.13 34.27 10.24
CA LEU A 761 -24.96 33.90 11.06
C LEU A 761 -23.95 33.02 10.30
N ARG A 762 -24.41 32.12 9.42
CA ARG A 762 -23.51 31.33 8.54
C ARG A 762 -22.89 32.17 7.43
N VAL A 763 -23.59 33.18 6.90
CA VAL A 763 -22.99 34.18 6.00
C VAL A 763 -21.88 34.94 6.74
N GLN A 764 -22.15 35.43 7.96
CA GLN A 764 -21.18 36.16 8.77
C GLN A 764 -19.93 35.32 9.07
N GLU A 765 -20.11 34.09 9.52
CA GLU A 765 -19.02 33.15 9.80
C GLU A 765 -18.19 32.85 8.53
N TYR A 766 -18.85 32.55 7.41
CA TYR A 766 -18.18 32.24 6.15
C TYR A 766 -17.38 33.43 5.60
N CYS A 767 -17.93 34.65 5.66
CA CYS A 767 -17.23 35.86 5.23
C CYS A 767 -16.05 36.25 6.13
N TYR A 768 -16.07 35.86 7.41
CA TYR A 768 -14.95 36.07 8.33
C TYR A 768 -13.83 35.04 8.15
N ASP A 769 -14.19 33.76 8.07
CA ASP A 769 -13.23 32.66 7.96
C ASP A 769 -12.55 32.64 6.57
N ASN A 770 -13.15 33.27 5.54
CA ASN A 770 -12.58 33.44 4.21
C ASN A 770 -12.25 34.91 3.92
N ILE A 771 -10.98 35.30 4.04
CA ILE A 771 -10.49 36.69 3.87
C ILE A 771 -11.01 37.36 2.57
N HIS A 772 -11.08 36.64 1.46
CA HIS A 772 -11.53 37.18 0.17
C HIS A 772 -13.03 37.58 0.14
N PHE A 773 -13.82 37.12 1.11
CA PHE A 773 -15.25 37.43 1.24
C PHE A 773 -15.55 38.58 2.22
N MET A 774 -14.53 39.17 2.86
CA MET A 774 -14.71 40.21 3.87
C MET A 774 -15.49 41.44 3.37
N LYS A 775 -15.33 41.85 2.11
CA LYS A 775 -16.14 42.92 1.46
C LYS A 775 -17.40 42.42 0.73
N ALA A 776 -17.58 41.10 0.62
CA ALA A 776 -18.75 40.51 -0.03
C ALA A 776 -19.97 40.48 0.91
N PHE A 777 -19.75 40.44 2.23
CA PHE A 777 -20.80 40.29 3.25
C PHE A 777 -22.03 41.18 3.02
N GLN A 778 -21.84 42.51 3.00
CA GLN A 778 -22.94 43.46 2.78
C GLN A 778 -23.74 43.16 1.50
N LYS A 779 -23.04 42.92 0.39
CA LYS A 779 -23.65 42.64 -0.92
C LYS A 779 -24.44 41.32 -0.90
N ILE A 780 -23.93 40.30 -0.19
CA ILE A 780 -24.63 39.01 -0.03
C ILE A 780 -25.91 39.21 0.78
N VAL A 781 -25.88 39.92 1.90
CA VAL A 781 -27.09 40.16 2.71
C VAL A 781 -28.13 40.99 1.92
N LEU A 782 -27.71 42.05 1.23
CA LEU A 782 -28.60 42.82 0.34
C LEU A 782 -29.17 41.98 -0.80
N LEU A 783 -28.43 41.03 -1.36
CA LEU A 783 -28.96 40.10 -2.36
C LEU A 783 -30.03 39.21 -1.76
N LEU A 784 -29.76 38.57 -0.61
CA LEU A 784 -30.67 37.63 0.04
C LEU A 784 -31.96 38.31 0.52
N TYR A 785 -31.87 39.57 0.96
CA TYR A 785 -33.02 40.42 1.22
C TYR A 785 -33.86 40.65 -0.06
N LYS A 786 -33.22 41.10 -1.15
CA LYS A 786 -33.87 41.40 -2.45
C LYS A 786 -34.49 40.21 -3.20
N VAL A 787 -34.34 38.98 -2.70
CA VAL A 787 -34.97 37.76 -3.25
C VAL A 787 -35.88 37.07 -2.23
N ASP A 788 -36.17 37.76 -1.13
CA ASP A 788 -36.97 37.34 0.02
C ASP A 788 -36.51 35.98 0.58
N VAL A 789 -35.20 35.85 0.79
CA VAL A 789 -34.56 34.77 1.58
C VAL A 789 -34.28 35.22 3.01
N LEU A 790 -34.16 36.53 3.25
CA LEU A 790 -34.07 37.14 4.58
C LEU A 790 -35.11 38.24 4.69
N SER A 791 -35.88 38.24 5.78
CA SER A 791 -36.77 39.31 6.22
C SER A 791 -36.01 40.52 6.77
N GLU A 792 -36.70 41.65 6.90
CA GLU A 792 -36.17 42.83 7.56
C GLU A 792 -35.89 42.56 9.04
N GLU A 793 -36.83 41.91 9.74
CA GLU A 793 -36.74 41.60 11.15
C GLU A 793 -35.53 40.70 11.46
N ALA A 794 -35.19 39.76 10.58
CA ALA A 794 -34.00 38.93 10.72
C ALA A 794 -32.70 39.76 10.60
N VAL A 795 -32.64 40.73 9.69
CA VAL A 795 -31.48 41.62 9.50
C VAL A 795 -31.34 42.58 10.67
N LEU A 796 -32.44 43.22 11.09
CA LEU A 796 -32.45 44.15 12.23
C LEU A 796 -32.05 43.44 13.53
N LYS A 797 -32.59 42.24 13.80
CA LYS A 797 -32.26 41.43 14.98
C LYS A 797 -30.81 40.96 15.01
N TRP A 798 -30.25 40.58 13.86
CA TRP A 798 -28.83 40.27 13.74
C TRP A 798 -27.98 41.51 14.06
N TYR A 799 -28.32 42.67 13.51
CA TYR A 799 -27.56 43.90 13.71
C TYR A 799 -27.54 44.37 15.17
N THR A 800 -28.69 44.30 15.86
CA THR A 800 -28.84 44.77 17.25
C THR A 800 -28.22 43.84 18.28
N GLU A 801 -28.60 42.56 18.30
CA GLU A 801 -28.30 41.65 19.42
C GLU A 801 -27.70 40.29 19.03
N ALA A 802 -28.04 39.74 17.86
CA ALA A 802 -27.81 38.32 17.58
C ALA A 802 -26.52 37.99 16.80
N HIS A 803 -25.75 38.98 16.35
CA HIS A 803 -24.51 38.78 15.58
C HIS A 803 -23.39 38.06 16.34
N LEU A 804 -22.55 37.32 15.62
CA LEU A 804 -21.37 36.66 16.17
C LEU A 804 -20.27 37.67 16.52
N ALA A 805 -19.36 37.28 17.42
CA ALA A 805 -18.11 38.04 17.67
C ALA A 805 -17.17 38.04 16.45
N LYS A 806 -17.21 37.00 15.62
CA LYS A 806 -16.45 36.88 14.36
C LYS A 806 -16.75 38.06 13.41
N GLY A 807 -15.78 38.94 13.22
CA GLY A 807 -15.91 40.10 12.31
C GLY A 807 -16.87 41.21 12.75
N LYS A 808 -17.38 41.19 13.99
CA LYS A 808 -18.44 42.07 14.51
C LYS A 808 -18.29 43.54 14.08
N SER A 809 -17.16 44.17 14.41
CA SER A 809 -16.94 45.61 14.14
C SER A 809 -16.96 45.94 12.64
N VAL A 810 -16.40 45.07 11.80
CA VAL A 810 -16.32 45.27 10.35
C VAL A 810 -17.69 45.09 9.70
N PHE A 811 -18.43 44.04 10.06
CA PHE A 811 -19.71 43.75 9.43
C PHE A 811 -20.85 44.66 9.89
N LEU A 812 -20.84 45.12 11.15
CA LEU A 812 -21.79 46.14 11.60
C LEU A 812 -21.53 47.46 10.86
N GLU A 813 -20.29 47.92 10.73
CA GLU A 813 -19.99 49.16 9.98
C GLU A 813 -20.38 49.04 8.49
N GLN A 814 -20.13 47.89 7.85
CA GLN A 814 -20.59 47.65 6.47
C GLN A 814 -22.13 47.69 6.32
N MET A 815 -22.87 47.18 7.31
CA MET A 815 -24.33 47.09 7.26
C MET A 815 -25.04 48.37 7.69
N LYS A 816 -24.36 49.28 8.39
CA LYS A 816 -24.93 50.49 9.01
C LYS A 816 -25.87 51.26 8.07
N LYS A 817 -25.40 51.66 6.89
CA LYS A 817 -26.21 52.42 5.91
C LYS A 817 -27.44 51.66 5.40
N PHE A 818 -27.37 50.34 5.33
CA PHE A 818 -28.49 49.51 4.89
C PHE A 818 -29.53 49.34 6.01
N VAL A 819 -29.08 49.22 7.26
CA VAL A 819 -29.96 49.18 8.44
C VAL A 819 -30.58 50.54 8.75
N GLU A 820 -29.87 51.64 8.51
CA GLU A 820 -30.43 53.00 8.53
C GLU A 820 -31.51 53.17 7.44
N TRP A 821 -31.29 52.63 6.24
CA TRP A 821 -32.30 52.66 5.18
C TRP A 821 -33.56 51.83 5.49
N LEU A 822 -33.40 50.60 6.03
CA LEU A 822 -34.52 49.74 6.43
C LEU A 822 -35.45 50.46 7.42
N LYS A 823 -34.89 50.95 8.54
CA LYS A 823 -35.65 51.67 9.58
C LYS A 823 -36.38 52.91 9.08
N ASN A 824 -35.76 53.67 8.17
CA ASN A 824 -36.35 54.89 7.65
C ASN A 824 -37.44 54.61 6.59
N ALA A 825 -37.43 53.43 5.96
CA ALA A 825 -38.43 53.05 4.97
C ALA A 825 -39.79 52.67 5.60
N GLU A 826 -39.79 52.16 6.84
CA GLU A 826 -41.02 52.05 7.66
C GLU A 826 -41.56 53.46 8.01
N GLU A 827 -40.71 54.38 8.48
CA GLU A 827 -41.15 55.73 8.89
C GLU A 827 -41.77 56.56 7.73
N GLU A 828 -41.29 56.40 6.49
CA GLU A 828 -41.89 57.04 5.30
C GLU A 828 -43.19 56.37 4.81
N SER A 829 -43.47 55.12 5.19
CA SER A 829 -44.70 54.41 4.76
C SER A 829 -45.83 54.46 5.79
N GLU A 830 -45.53 54.46 7.09
CA GLU A 830 -46.55 54.74 8.12
C GLU A 830 -47.05 56.19 8.07
N SER A 831 -46.23 57.14 7.60
CA SER A 831 -46.61 58.56 7.52
C SER A 831 -47.44 58.94 6.28
N GLU A 832 -47.59 58.07 5.29
CA GLU A 832 -48.55 58.25 4.19
C GLU A 832 -49.96 57.71 4.53
N GLU A 833 -50.09 56.73 5.45
CA GLU A 833 -51.40 56.18 5.85
C GLU A 833 -52.18 57.02 6.89
N GLU A 834 -51.56 58.00 7.56
CA GLU A 834 -52.27 58.96 8.45
C GLU A 834 -52.81 60.22 7.71
N THR A 835 -52.71 60.29 6.38
CA THR A 835 -53.23 61.42 5.58
C THR A 835 -54.09 61.01 4.37
N ASP A 836 -55.25 60.41 4.62
CA ASP A 836 -56.44 60.47 3.74
C ASP A 836 -57.76 60.34 4.53
#